data_AF-A0A8J4V2P0-F1
#
_entry.id   AF-A0A8J4V2P0-F1
#
_cell.length_a   1.000
_cell.length_b   1.000
_cell.length_c   1.000
_cell.angle_alpha   90.00
_cell.angle_beta   90.00
_cell.angle_gamma   90.00
#
_symmetry.space_group_name_H-M   'P 1'
#
loop_
_entity.id
_entity.type
_entity.pdbx_description
1 polymer ?
#
loop_
_entity_poly.entity_id
_entity_poly.type
_entity_poly.pdbx_seq_one_letter_code
_entity_poly.pdbx_strand_id
1 'polypeptide(L)'
;MKNNIILFLILFFITLAQSAPPLKFAVLQNGDSSDLGFNYMVNDGRIYVEDKFNTTSTKSLYDVTEFNAYDKFVELIDQGYNLIVASSLEYGNAVYKAAANYPNVKFLTRGRGNSTMANLARISYNVQSADYMAGYFAGMNTNTNIVGIVIPGQSFNTYHHANSFAMGVKAASRYLGKDIKIYCASTNSYNDYDIAVLATQTILAKGADILSQIQNDMTVSLTSMNAGNLGIGTNGFLEKRIYGEKVGTSYVINWGRLFYEAANRFVNDNWTVGWSFLGDFNNEVLNLDTFSFRVPTDRAALIRAEEKKFKDDSNYSPQYCEPISCQVFNCTKGCASYAEWSTATVFVPNIEYLGQMEIPLTQVEFSNGARITFSVIATLFGTIILLGMLGVCVYRNTLPIRSASPIFCNAIFLGGLFIFAGVAIWITAPTTALCRLRYWMVSLGYTIMLGSMVVKNVRIYMLFNNKELKVLNITNSKLFPYVALALLINIILLIIWTTLGDVSAINRRSIDDIGKYEYLTTCYISDQGNIALYILLVYHGLMLLLGCLVSFKIRTVDIQDFNESKAIASILYAIAFCLFIVIPLLISSQKVFQQVIVLASSFSFTAASGLLILFVPKFIRIFVNNKGDRSKSSFSSKLSQITPTHDTLSYFPDEEIPNEYSKKPANATAATTESSTVPTTSQVVSNESNIQSGITDGDQTTRERPPVHQETFSSDESSSDEGQV
;
A
#
# COMPACT_ATOMS: atom_id res chain seq x y z
N MET A 1 -65.14 -47.38 -6.85
CA MET A 1 -64.43 -46.15 -7.30
C MET A 1 -64.18 -45.15 -6.17
N LYS A 2 -65.17 -44.53 -5.52
CA LYS A 2 -64.94 -43.48 -4.49
C LYS A 2 -63.89 -43.86 -3.41
N ASN A 3 -63.99 -45.04 -2.80
CA ASN A 3 -63.04 -45.46 -1.75
C ASN A 3 -61.60 -45.56 -2.26
N ASN A 4 -61.37 -46.04 -3.49
CA ASN A 4 -60.04 -46.14 -4.07
C ASN A 4 -59.41 -44.75 -4.29
N ILE A 5 -60.20 -43.74 -4.67
CA ILE A 5 -59.72 -42.36 -4.85
C ILE A 5 -59.31 -41.76 -3.50
N ILE A 6 -60.08 -42.01 -2.44
CA ILE A 6 -59.73 -41.57 -1.08
C ILE A 6 -58.45 -42.26 -0.60
N LEU A 7 -58.31 -43.58 -0.82
CA LEU A 7 -57.09 -44.31 -0.47
C LEU A 7 -55.87 -43.82 -1.26
N PHE A 8 -56.04 -43.52 -2.56
CA PHE A 8 -54.97 -43.00 -3.41
C PHE A 8 -54.55 -41.57 -3.01
N LEU A 9 -55.50 -40.71 -2.63
CA LEU A 9 -55.20 -39.37 -2.09
C LEU A 9 -54.48 -39.46 -0.73
N ILE A 10 -54.90 -40.36 0.15
CA ILE A 10 -54.22 -40.60 1.44
C ILE A 10 -52.79 -41.10 1.19
N LEU A 11 -52.58 -42.05 0.28
CA LEU A 11 -51.23 -42.50 -0.11
C LEU A 11 -50.40 -41.36 -0.73
N PHE A 12 -50.98 -40.54 -1.60
CA PHE A 12 -50.28 -39.43 -2.25
C PHE A 12 -49.85 -38.34 -1.26
N PHE A 13 -50.67 -38.05 -0.24
CA PHE A 13 -50.30 -37.15 0.87
C PHE A 13 -49.29 -37.78 1.84
N ILE A 14 -49.35 -39.10 2.09
CA ILE A 14 -48.34 -39.80 2.91
C ILE A 14 -46.96 -39.80 2.22
N THR A 15 -46.91 -39.88 0.89
CA THR A 15 -45.66 -39.73 0.12
C THR A 15 -45.11 -38.30 0.05
N LEU A 16 -45.83 -37.31 0.59
CA LEU A 16 -45.34 -35.94 0.78
C LEU A 16 -44.85 -35.68 2.22
N ALA A 17 -44.41 -36.73 2.91
CA ALA A 17 -43.42 -36.62 3.98
C ALA A 17 -42.10 -36.07 3.39
N GLN A 18 -42.02 -34.75 3.24
CA GLN A 18 -40.90 -34.04 2.64
C GLN A 18 -39.64 -34.30 3.48
N SER A 19 -38.74 -35.13 2.96
CA SER A 19 -37.44 -35.38 3.60
C SER A 19 -36.69 -34.05 3.77
N ALA A 20 -36.08 -33.87 4.94
CA ALA A 20 -35.28 -32.68 5.21
C ALA A 20 -34.21 -32.53 4.12
N PRO A 21 -33.97 -31.31 3.60
CA PRO A 21 -33.02 -31.10 2.51
C PRO A 21 -31.63 -31.61 2.93
N PRO A 22 -30.91 -32.33 2.05
CA PRO A 22 -29.65 -32.97 2.42
C PRO A 22 -28.65 -31.94 2.98
N LEU A 23 -27.94 -32.32 4.04
CA LEU A 23 -27.04 -31.44 4.76
C LEU A 23 -25.93 -30.92 3.85
N LYS A 24 -25.95 -29.61 3.61
CA LYS A 24 -24.88 -28.85 2.97
C LYS A 24 -24.27 -27.90 4.00
N PHE A 25 -23.10 -28.26 4.51
CA PHE A 25 -22.47 -27.64 5.67
C PHE A 25 -21.29 -26.74 5.30
N ALA A 26 -21.33 -25.45 5.66
CA ALA A 26 -20.24 -24.52 5.35
C ALA A 26 -19.69 -23.80 6.58
N VAL A 27 -18.41 -23.44 6.55
CA VAL A 27 -17.71 -22.73 7.63
C VAL A 27 -16.93 -21.54 7.05
N LEU A 28 -17.08 -20.36 7.65
CA LEU A 28 -16.30 -19.15 7.32
C LEU A 28 -15.23 -18.96 8.40
N GLN A 29 -13.99 -18.67 7.98
CA GLN A 29 -12.79 -18.58 8.82
C GLN A 29 -11.97 -17.33 8.47
N ASN A 30 -11.29 -16.75 9.46
CA ASN A 30 -10.62 -15.44 9.33
C ASN A 30 -9.13 -15.54 8.97
N GLY A 31 -8.56 -16.75 8.99
CA GLY A 31 -7.26 -17.07 8.44
C GLY A 31 -7.26 -18.43 7.72
N ASP A 32 -6.11 -18.80 7.19
CA ASP A 32 -5.89 -20.11 6.60
C ASP A 32 -5.71 -21.24 7.64
N SER A 33 -6.11 -22.46 7.28
CA SER A 33 -6.00 -23.66 8.14
C SER A 33 -4.57 -24.19 8.37
N SER A 34 -3.55 -23.60 7.74
CA SER A 34 -2.14 -23.89 8.05
C SER A 34 -1.62 -23.26 9.35
N ASP A 35 -2.46 -22.54 10.10
CA ASP A 35 -2.11 -22.01 11.42
C ASP A 35 -1.79 -23.09 12.48
N LEU A 36 -2.14 -24.36 12.20
CA LEU A 36 -2.04 -25.51 13.10
C LEU A 36 -2.68 -25.24 14.47
N GLY A 37 -3.70 -24.39 14.52
CA GLY A 37 -4.33 -23.90 15.73
C GLY A 37 -5.83 -23.70 15.54
N PHE A 38 -6.28 -22.45 15.67
CA PHE A 38 -7.70 -22.11 15.65
C PHE A 38 -8.37 -22.51 14.33
N ASN A 39 -7.84 -22.08 13.20
CA ASN A 39 -8.43 -22.31 11.87
C ASN A 39 -8.20 -23.76 11.41
N TYR A 40 -7.09 -24.38 11.79
CA TYR A 40 -6.92 -25.84 11.62
C TYR A 40 -8.04 -26.61 12.31
N MET A 41 -8.26 -26.36 13.61
CA MET A 41 -9.22 -27.13 14.42
C MET A 41 -10.68 -26.83 14.05
N VAL A 42 -10.98 -25.64 13.54
CA VAL A 42 -12.30 -25.31 12.96
C VAL A 42 -12.52 -26.07 11.64
N ASN A 43 -11.52 -26.17 10.76
CA ASN A 43 -11.61 -26.98 9.54
C ASN A 43 -11.65 -28.50 9.83
N ASP A 44 -10.92 -28.99 10.83
CA ASP A 44 -11.05 -30.37 11.33
C ASP A 44 -12.48 -30.65 11.81
N GLY A 45 -13.11 -29.69 12.49
CA GLY A 45 -14.52 -29.74 12.85
C GLY A 45 -15.48 -29.89 11.67
N ARG A 46 -15.16 -29.31 10.50
CA ARG A 46 -15.91 -29.52 9.24
C ARG A 46 -15.72 -30.96 8.73
N ILE A 47 -14.49 -31.48 8.73
CA ILE A 47 -14.18 -32.86 8.30
C ILE A 47 -14.90 -33.87 9.19
N TYR A 48 -15.01 -33.60 10.50
CA TYR A 48 -15.77 -34.43 11.45
C TYR A 48 -17.27 -34.49 11.11
N VAL A 49 -17.86 -33.39 10.61
CA VAL A 49 -19.26 -33.39 10.11
C VAL A 49 -19.38 -34.11 8.77
N GLU A 50 -18.39 -33.98 7.88
CA GLU A 50 -18.31 -34.68 6.60
C GLU A 50 -18.39 -36.20 6.79
N ASP A 51 -17.55 -36.74 7.70
CA ASP A 51 -17.51 -38.14 8.11
C ASP A 51 -18.80 -38.58 8.82
N LYS A 52 -19.21 -37.90 9.91
CA LYS A 52 -20.32 -38.37 10.77
C LYS A 52 -21.70 -38.30 10.11
N PHE A 53 -21.86 -37.54 9.04
CA PHE A 53 -23.10 -37.49 8.25
C PHE A 53 -22.93 -38.04 6.82
N ASN A 54 -21.76 -38.57 6.47
CA ASN A 54 -21.43 -39.12 5.15
C ASN A 54 -21.85 -38.18 3.99
N THR A 55 -21.58 -36.88 4.13
CA THR A 55 -21.99 -35.84 3.17
C THR A 55 -20.76 -35.17 2.56
N THR A 56 -20.59 -35.32 1.24
CA THR A 56 -19.53 -34.63 0.49
C THR A 56 -19.84 -33.15 0.23
N SER A 57 -21.02 -32.66 0.63
CA SER A 57 -21.43 -31.27 0.44
C SER A 57 -20.97 -30.38 1.60
N THR A 58 -19.66 -30.30 1.83
CA THR A 58 -19.09 -29.37 2.83
C THR A 58 -18.05 -28.42 2.23
N LYS A 59 -17.90 -27.22 2.82
CA LYS A 59 -16.96 -26.19 2.32
C LYS A 59 -16.40 -25.31 3.45
N SER A 60 -15.11 -25.03 3.39
CA SER A 60 -14.48 -23.95 4.16
C SER A 60 -14.27 -22.73 3.28
N LEU A 61 -14.45 -21.53 3.83
CA LEU A 61 -13.94 -20.27 3.29
C LEU A 61 -12.90 -19.71 4.27
N TYR A 62 -11.76 -19.29 3.74
CA TYR A 62 -10.61 -18.76 4.49
C TYR A 62 -10.46 -17.25 4.23
N ASP A 63 -9.66 -16.58 5.05
CA ASP A 63 -9.33 -15.14 4.95
C ASP A 63 -10.56 -14.21 4.84
N VAL A 64 -11.67 -14.60 5.45
CA VAL A 64 -12.91 -13.82 5.47
C VAL A 64 -12.81 -12.75 6.56
N THR A 65 -13.00 -11.48 6.18
CA THR A 65 -12.94 -10.32 7.09
C THR A 65 -14.35 -9.92 7.55
N GLU A 66 -14.47 -9.14 8.62
CA GLU A 66 -15.77 -8.58 9.03
C GLU A 66 -16.49 -7.81 7.90
N PHE A 67 -15.73 -7.17 6.99
CA PHE A 67 -16.27 -6.36 5.90
C PHE A 67 -16.89 -7.18 4.76
N ASN A 68 -16.31 -8.34 4.41
CA ASN A 68 -16.80 -9.18 3.32
C ASN A 68 -17.57 -10.44 3.79
N ALA A 69 -17.65 -10.70 5.11
CA ALA A 69 -18.36 -11.85 5.66
C ALA A 69 -19.83 -11.93 5.23
N TYR A 70 -20.55 -10.80 5.13
CA TYR A 70 -21.94 -10.82 4.67
C TYR A 70 -22.08 -11.36 3.23
N ASP A 71 -21.23 -10.88 2.32
CA ASP A 71 -21.26 -11.30 0.92
C ASP A 71 -20.81 -12.77 0.78
N LYS A 72 -19.93 -13.24 1.68
CA LYS A 72 -19.54 -14.66 1.76
C LYS A 72 -20.63 -15.57 2.35
N PHE A 73 -21.50 -15.08 3.24
CA PHE A 73 -22.72 -15.82 3.59
C PHE A 73 -23.64 -15.95 2.36
N VAL A 74 -23.87 -14.85 1.61
CA VAL A 74 -24.70 -14.88 0.40
C VAL A 74 -24.12 -15.84 -0.66
N GLU A 75 -22.81 -15.79 -0.92
CA GLU A 75 -22.11 -16.69 -1.87
C GLU A 75 -22.38 -18.18 -1.58
N LEU A 76 -22.41 -18.56 -0.30
CA LEU A 76 -22.70 -19.92 0.15
C LEU A 76 -24.20 -20.27 0.06
N ILE A 77 -25.09 -19.33 0.38
CA ILE A 77 -26.54 -19.55 0.30
C ILE A 77 -26.97 -19.74 -1.17
N ASP A 78 -26.38 -18.98 -2.11
CA ASP A 78 -26.62 -19.13 -3.55
C ASP A 78 -26.04 -20.44 -4.11
N GLN A 79 -24.99 -21.00 -3.48
CA GLN A 79 -24.50 -22.38 -3.71
C GLN A 79 -25.37 -23.47 -3.04
N GLY A 80 -26.41 -23.07 -2.31
CA GLY A 80 -27.38 -23.93 -1.65
C GLY A 80 -26.94 -24.50 -0.30
N TYR A 81 -25.94 -23.91 0.36
CA TYR A 81 -25.55 -24.32 1.72
C TYR A 81 -26.65 -23.95 2.73
N ASN A 82 -27.01 -24.91 3.59
CA ASN A 82 -28.22 -24.84 4.42
C ASN A 82 -27.96 -24.89 5.94
N LEU A 83 -26.76 -25.29 6.36
CA LEU A 83 -26.23 -25.04 7.71
C LEU A 83 -24.86 -24.35 7.59
N ILE A 84 -24.75 -23.10 8.03
CA ILE A 84 -23.55 -22.26 7.83
C ILE A 84 -23.00 -21.74 9.16
N VAL A 85 -21.68 -21.85 9.36
CA VAL A 85 -20.99 -21.51 10.61
C VAL A 85 -20.14 -20.25 10.47
N ALA A 86 -20.48 -19.25 11.29
CA ALA A 86 -19.63 -18.10 11.58
C ALA A 86 -18.64 -18.48 12.69
N SER A 87 -17.42 -18.91 12.32
CA SER A 87 -16.45 -19.44 13.31
C SER A 87 -15.75 -18.37 14.15
N SER A 88 -15.63 -17.14 13.64
CA SER A 88 -15.09 -15.99 14.39
C SER A 88 -16.20 -15.15 15.06
N LEU A 89 -15.81 -14.43 16.12
CA LEU A 89 -16.68 -13.48 16.84
C LEU A 89 -16.98 -12.22 16.00
N GLU A 90 -16.05 -11.79 15.14
CA GLU A 90 -16.19 -10.57 14.32
C GLU A 90 -17.37 -10.66 13.32
N TYR A 91 -17.71 -11.87 12.89
CA TYR A 91 -18.82 -12.12 11.97
C TYR A 91 -20.20 -11.92 12.57
N GLY A 92 -20.32 -11.60 13.87
CA GLY A 92 -21.60 -11.42 14.56
C GLY A 92 -22.58 -10.55 13.78
N ASN A 93 -22.18 -9.33 13.41
CA ASN A 93 -23.05 -8.41 12.66
C ASN A 93 -23.47 -8.97 11.29
N ALA A 94 -22.55 -9.64 10.59
CA ALA A 94 -22.81 -10.22 9.27
C ALA A 94 -23.77 -11.42 9.33
N VAL A 95 -23.57 -12.35 10.29
CA VAL A 95 -24.41 -13.55 10.42
C VAL A 95 -25.79 -13.25 11.00
N TYR A 96 -25.93 -12.26 11.89
CA TYR A 96 -27.25 -11.78 12.32
C TYR A 96 -28.05 -11.17 11.15
N LYS A 97 -27.38 -10.39 10.27
CA LYS A 97 -27.99 -9.84 9.05
C LYS A 97 -28.35 -10.95 8.04
N ALA A 98 -27.48 -11.94 7.84
CA ALA A 98 -27.75 -13.09 6.97
C ALA A 98 -28.95 -13.93 7.49
N ALA A 99 -28.96 -14.25 8.79
CA ALA A 99 -30.06 -15.00 9.40
C ALA A 99 -31.42 -14.29 9.28
N ALA A 100 -31.45 -12.96 9.31
CA ALA A 100 -32.68 -12.18 9.15
C ALA A 100 -33.21 -12.21 7.70
N ASN A 101 -32.30 -12.19 6.72
CA ASN A 101 -32.65 -12.18 5.29
C ASN A 101 -32.97 -13.58 4.74
N TYR A 102 -32.41 -14.64 5.34
CA TYR A 102 -32.51 -16.02 4.85
C TYR A 102 -33.07 -16.98 5.93
N PRO A 103 -34.36 -16.89 6.30
CA PRO A 103 -34.96 -17.64 7.42
C PRO A 103 -34.93 -19.17 7.24
N ASN A 104 -34.83 -19.65 6.00
CA ASN A 104 -34.78 -21.08 5.67
C ASN A 104 -33.39 -21.71 5.86
N VAL A 105 -32.33 -20.90 5.94
CA VAL A 105 -30.96 -21.36 6.17
C VAL A 105 -30.68 -21.30 7.67
N LYS A 106 -30.07 -22.36 8.22
CA LYS A 106 -29.66 -22.42 9.62
C LYS A 106 -28.23 -21.91 9.78
N PHE A 107 -27.97 -21.19 10.86
CA PHE A 107 -26.70 -20.54 11.15
C PHE A 107 -26.19 -20.89 12.55
N LEU A 108 -24.87 -21.04 12.68
CA LEU A 108 -24.16 -21.04 13.96
C LEU A 108 -23.29 -19.79 14.07
N THR A 109 -23.17 -19.24 15.27
CA THR A 109 -22.22 -18.17 15.57
C THR A 109 -21.58 -18.36 16.94
N ARG A 110 -20.36 -17.82 17.10
CA ARG A 110 -19.66 -17.76 18.39
C ARG A 110 -20.39 -16.87 19.39
N GLY A 111 -20.56 -17.37 20.61
CA GLY A 111 -20.98 -16.58 21.77
C GLY A 111 -21.72 -17.40 22.81
N ARG A 112 -21.78 -16.90 24.06
CA ARG A 112 -22.65 -17.47 25.10
C ARG A 112 -24.07 -16.89 25.04
N GLY A 113 -24.98 -17.53 25.77
CA GLY A 113 -26.40 -17.16 25.84
C GLY A 113 -27.19 -17.60 24.61
N ASN A 114 -28.48 -17.32 24.62
CA ASN A 114 -29.42 -17.82 23.61
C ASN A 114 -29.69 -16.77 22.53
N SER A 115 -29.93 -17.22 21.30
CA SER A 115 -30.36 -16.39 20.18
C SER A 115 -31.90 -16.33 20.11
N THR A 116 -32.47 -15.16 19.90
CA THR A 116 -33.93 -14.99 19.73
C THR A 116 -34.44 -15.38 18.34
N MET A 117 -33.55 -15.67 17.38
CA MET A 117 -33.91 -15.95 16.00
C MET A 117 -34.06 -17.46 15.75
N ALA A 118 -35.13 -17.87 15.06
CA ALA A 118 -35.50 -19.28 14.87
C ALA A 118 -34.54 -20.10 13.97
N ASN A 119 -33.59 -19.44 13.32
CA ASN A 119 -32.63 -20.04 12.40
C ASN A 119 -31.15 -19.75 12.76
N LEU A 120 -30.87 -19.06 13.86
CA LEU A 120 -29.50 -18.78 14.31
C LEU A 120 -29.31 -19.31 15.74
N ALA A 121 -28.34 -20.18 15.95
CA ALA A 121 -27.95 -20.70 17.26
C ALA A 121 -26.54 -20.25 17.65
N ARG A 122 -26.25 -20.29 18.96
CA ARG A 122 -24.97 -19.83 19.53
C ARG A 122 -24.13 -20.99 20.07
N ILE A 123 -22.86 -21.04 19.68
CA ILE A 123 -21.89 -22.03 20.17
C ILE A 123 -20.72 -21.35 20.88
N SER A 124 -20.25 -21.96 21.97
CA SER A 124 -19.14 -21.46 22.77
C SER A 124 -18.41 -22.61 23.45
N TYR A 125 -17.31 -22.31 24.13
CA TYR A 125 -16.65 -23.22 25.06
C TYR A 125 -16.13 -22.44 26.28
N ASN A 126 -15.95 -23.13 27.40
CA ASN A 126 -15.45 -22.55 28.64
C ASN A 126 -13.93 -22.33 28.57
N VAL A 127 -13.46 -21.41 27.72
CA VAL A 127 -12.02 -21.14 27.55
C VAL A 127 -11.33 -20.86 28.90
N GLN A 128 -12.06 -20.28 29.84
CA GLN A 128 -11.60 -20.01 31.20
C GLN A 128 -11.27 -21.27 32.02
N SER A 129 -11.88 -22.45 31.76
CA SER A 129 -11.45 -23.73 32.36
C SER A 129 -10.21 -24.29 31.66
N ALA A 130 -10.06 -24.10 30.34
CA ALA A 130 -8.85 -24.46 29.60
C ALA A 130 -7.63 -23.61 30.03
N ASP A 131 -7.80 -22.28 30.14
CA ASP A 131 -6.81 -21.34 30.67
C ASP A 131 -6.36 -21.73 32.09
N TYR A 132 -7.31 -22.09 32.96
CA TYR A 132 -7.03 -22.61 34.30
C TYR A 132 -6.23 -23.91 34.26
N MET A 133 -6.59 -24.86 33.40
CA MET A 133 -5.84 -26.12 33.28
C MET A 133 -4.43 -25.89 32.72
N ALA A 134 -4.22 -24.92 31.83
CA ALA A 134 -2.89 -24.49 31.40
C ALA A 134 -2.08 -23.85 32.55
N GLY A 135 -2.73 -23.04 33.39
CA GLY A 135 -2.12 -22.47 34.59
C GLY A 135 -1.75 -23.50 35.65
N TYR A 136 -2.64 -24.47 35.88
CA TYR A 136 -2.41 -25.59 36.79
C TYR A 136 -1.27 -26.48 36.26
N PHE A 137 -1.26 -26.78 34.97
CA PHE A 137 -0.14 -27.48 34.33
C PHE A 137 1.20 -26.75 34.53
N ALA A 138 1.25 -25.45 34.27
CA ALA A 138 2.46 -24.64 34.40
C ALA A 138 2.95 -24.56 35.86
N GLY A 139 2.04 -24.25 36.79
CA GLY A 139 2.35 -24.18 38.22
C GLY A 139 2.75 -25.54 38.83
N MET A 140 2.22 -26.66 38.32
CA MET A 140 2.62 -28.00 38.75
C MET A 140 3.99 -28.42 38.21
N ASN A 141 4.42 -27.88 37.05
CA ASN A 141 5.63 -28.35 36.37
C ASN A 141 6.83 -27.41 36.42
N THR A 142 6.65 -26.13 36.79
CA THR A 142 7.73 -25.16 36.94
C THR A 142 8.78 -25.59 37.98
N ASN A 143 10.05 -25.36 37.64
CA ASN A 143 11.23 -25.60 38.44
C ASN A 143 11.81 -24.29 38.99
N THR A 144 11.68 -23.18 38.24
CA THR A 144 12.07 -21.84 38.71
C THR A 144 11.03 -21.22 39.66
N ASN A 145 9.81 -21.74 39.69
CA ASN A 145 8.64 -21.14 40.34
C ASN A 145 8.24 -19.79 39.71
N ILE A 146 8.56 -19.62 38.43
CA ILE A 146 8.20 -18.45 37.64
C ILE A 146 7.58 -18.95 36.33
N VAL A 147 6.37 -18.50 36.04
CA VAL A 147 5.61 -18.88 34.84
C VAL A 147 5.13 -17.63 34.11
N GLY A 148 4.76 -17.80 32.83
CA GLY A 148 4.34 -16.69 31.99
C GLY A 148 3.04 -16.94 31.22
N ILE A 149 2.41 -15.85 30.80
CA ILE A 149 1.39 -15.86 29.75
C ILE A 149 1.52 -14.66 28.82
N VAL A 150 1.34 -14.88 27.51
CA VAL A 150 1.28 -13.81 26.51
C VAL A 150 -0.16 -13.71 25.99
N ILE A 151 -0.68 -12.48 25.90
CA ILE A 151 -2.08 -12.22 25.49
C ILE A 151 -2.18 -11.13 24.43
N PRO A 152 -3.25 -11.05 23.62
CA PRO A 152 -3.48 -9.91 22.74
C PRO A 152 -3.63 -8.57 23.49
N GLY A 153 -4.09 -8.57 24.74
CA GLY A 153 -4.21 -7.39 25.60
C GLY A 153 -5.58 -6.72 25.59
N GLN A 154 -5.58 -5.41 25.87
CA GLN A 154 -6.79 -4.62 26.17
C GLN A 154 -7.73 -4.46 24.98
N SER A 155 -7.20 -4.21 23.78
CA SER A 155 -7.96 -3.98 22.54
C SER A 155 -8.94 -5.11 22.19
N PHE A 156 -8.67 -6.31 22.70
CA PHE A 156 -9.46 -7.53 22.48
C PHE A 156 -10.10 -8.07 23.78
N ASN A 157 -10.06 -7.32 24.90
CA ASN A 157 -10.64 -7.70 26.20
C ASN A 157 -10.13 -9.07 26.75
N THR A 158 -8.82 -9.33 26.63
CA THR A 158 -8.23 -10.66 26.90
C THR A 158 -7.66 -10.87 28.31
N TYR A 159 -7.77 -9.88 29.23
CA TYR A 159 -7.31 -10.01 30.63
C TYR A 159 -7.86 -11.25 31.34
N HIS A 160 -9.11 -11.63 31.02
CA HIS A 160 -9.80 -12.74 31.64
C HIS A 160 -9.10 -14.09 31.46
N HIS A 161 -8.37 -14.28 30.35
CA HIS A 161 -7.54 -15.47 30.11
C HIS A 161 -6.35 -15.54 31.08
N ALA A 162 -5.61 -14.44 31.20
CA ALA A 162 -4.48 -14.34 32.13
C ALA A 162 -4.93 -14.49 33.59
N ASN A 163 -6.10 -13.94 33.94
CA ASN A 163 -6.71 -14.15 35.26
C ASN A 163 -7.06 -15.62 35.49
N SER A 164 -7.68 -16.31 34.53
CA SER A 164 -8.01 -17.74 34.65
C SER A 164 -6.77 -18.64 34.75
N PHE A 165 -5.74 -18.37 33.94
CA PHE A 165 -4.41 -18.97 34.06
C PHE A 165 -3.83 -18.76 35.46
N ALA A 166 -3.91 -17.54 35.99
CA ALA A 166 -3.41 -17.22 37.33
C ALA A 166 -4.15 -17.93 38.46
N MET A 167 -5.42 -18.31 38.29
CA MET A 167 -6.14 -19.15 39.26
C MET A 167 -5.60 -20.59 39.24
N GLY A 168 -5.33 -21.14 38.07
CA GLY A 168 -4.72 -22.47 37.92
C GLY A 168 -3.33 -22.54 38.55
N VAL A 169 -2.49 -21.53 38.28
CA VAL A 169 -1.18 -21.39 38.93
C VAL A 169 -1.35 -21.28 40.45
N LYS A 170 -2.38 -20.58 40.95
CA LYS A 170 -2.59 -20.43 42.40
C LYS A 170 -3.06 -21.71 43.07
N ALA A 171 -3.87 -22.53 42.39
CA ALA A 171 -4.25 -23.86 42.86
C ALA A 171 -3.04 -24.81 42.95
N ALA A 172 -2.14 -24.78 41.96
CA ALA A 172 -0.88 -25.54 41.99
C ALA A 172 0.08 -25.04 43.09
N SER A 173 0.24 -23.72 43.23
CA SER A 173 0.98 -23.06 44.32
C SER A 173 0.51 -23.53 45.70
N ARG A 174 -0.81 -23.56 45.93
CA ARG A 174 -1.40 -24.09 47.17
C ARG A 174 -1.12 -25.58 47.38
N TYR A 175 -1.25 -26.40 46.34
CA TYR A 175 -1.01 -27.85 46.44
C TYR A 175 0.45 -28.17 46.75
N LEU A 176 1.40 -27.50 46.10
CA LEU A 176 2.84 -27.72 46.28
C LEU A 176 3.46 -27.00 47.49
N GLY A 177 2.70 -26.14 48.18
CA GLY A 177 3.24 -25.30 49.27
C GLY A 177 4.28 -24.27 48.80
N LYS A 178 4.24 -23.88 47.52
CA LYS A 178 5.20 -22.97 46.88
C LYS A 178 4.56 -21.62 46.59
N ASP A 179 5.33 -20.53 46.71
CA ASP A 179 4.99 -19.29 46.00
C ASP A 179 5.44 -19.39 44.53
N ILE A 180 4.59 -18.94 43.59
CA ILE A 180 4.83 -19.04 42.15
C ILE A 180 4.46 -17.69 41.52
N LYS A 181 5.43 -17.06 40.85
CA LYS A 181 5.27 -15.74 40.21
C LYS A 181 4.75 -15.89 38.79
N ILE A 182 3.92 -14.92 38.37
CA ILE A 182 3.30 -14.90 37.04
C ILE A 182 3.67 -13.62 36.33
N TYR A 183 4.24 -13.75 35.14
CA TYR A 183 4.56 -12.66 34.25
C TYR A 183 3.58 -12.60 33.08
N CYS A 184 3.04 -11.41 32.78
CA CYS A 184 2.17 -11.20 31.64
C CYS A 184 2.74 -10.12 30.72
N ALA A 185 2.72 -10.35 29.41
CA ALA A 185 3.00 -9.34 28.40
C ALA A 185 1.88 -9.35 27.35
N SER A 186 1.63 -8.23 26.68
CA SER A 186 0.66 -8.18 25.58
C SER A 186 1.26 -7.80 24.22
N THR A 187 0.62 -8.27 23.15
CA THR A 187 1.09 -8.16 21.76
C THR A 187 0.27 -7.22 20.89
N ASN A 188 -0.89 -6.75 21.37
CA ASN A 188 -1.91 -6.02 20.59
C ASN A 188 -2.35 -6.73 19.28
N SER A 189 -2.16 -8.05 19.21
CA SER A 189 -2.44 -8.89 18.04
C SER A 189 -2.56 -10.36 18.43
N TYR A 190 -3.47 -11.11 17.80
CA TYR A 190 -3.47 -12.57 17.90
C TYR A 190 -2.39 -13.23 17.03
N ASN A 191 -1.93 -12.55 15.97
CA ASN A 191 -1.07 -13.09 14.91
C ASN A 191 0.03 -12.05 14.54
N ASP A 192 0.97 -11.73 15.43
CA ASP A 192 2.21 -11.04 15.04
C ASP A 192 3.43 -11.75 15.65
N TYR A 193 4.12 -12.50 14.79
CA TYR A 193 5.25 -13.36 15.12
C TYR A 193 6.35 -12.63 15.91
N ASP A 194 6.89 -11.53 15.38
CA ASP A 194 8.07 -10.88 15.97
C ASP A 194 7.73 -10.23 17.33
N ILE A 195 6.51 -9.70 17.48
CA ILE A 195 6.03 -9.14 18.75
C ILE A 195 5.78 -10.26 19.77
N ALA A 196 5.24 -11.42 19.34
CA ALA A 196 5.09 -12.59 20.20
C ALA A 196 6.45 -13.17 20.64
N VAL A 197 7.46 -13.23 19.75
CA VAL A 197 8.85 -13.58 20.09
C VAL A 197 9.40 -12.61 21.14
N LEU A 198 9.29 -11.30 20.93
CA LEU A 198 9.75 -10.27 21.86
C LEU A 198 9.07 -10.37 23.24
N ALA A 199 7.75 -10.56 23.26
CA ALA A 199 6.99 -10.77 24.50
C ALA A 199 7.45 -12.01 25.26
N THR A 200 7.66 -13.12 24.54
CA THR A 200 8.18 -14.37 25.10
C THR A 200 9.57 -14.16 25.70
N GLN A 201 10.51 -13.61 24.94
CA GLN A 201 11.88 -13.34 25.39
C GLN A 201 11.92 -12.43 26.61
N THR A 202 11.04 -11.41 26.67
CA THR A 202 10.94 -10.50 27.82
C THR A 202 10.45 -11.20 29.09
N ILE A 203 9.56 -12.20 28.96
CA ILE A 203 9.13 -13.03 30.09
C ILE A 203 10.18 -14.08 30.47
N LEU A 204 10.84 -14.72 29.49
CA LEU A 204 11.95 -15.65 29.73
C LEU A 204 13.11 -14.95 30.47
N ALA A 205 13.39 -13.68 30.15
CA ALA A 205 14.40 -12.87 30.85
C ALA A 205 14.06 -12.56 32.33
N LYS A 206 12.81 -12.77 32.76
CA LYS A 206 12.41 -12.75 34.19
C LYS A 206 12.63 -14.09 34.90
N GLY A 207 13.12 -15.12 34.20
CA GLY A 207 13.36 -16.47 34.74
C GLY A 207 12.18 -17.44 34.60
N ALA A 208 11.19 -17.13 33.76
CA ALA A 208 10.05 -18.01 33.54
C ALA A 208 10.44 -19.28 32.75
N ASP A 209 9.96 -20.45 33.20
CA ASP A 209 10.31 -21.75 32.58
C ASP A 209 9.14 -22.52 31.93
N ILE A 210 7.90 -22.10 32.17
CA ILE A 210 6.71 -22.53 31.40
C ILE A 210 5.85 -21.31 31.06
N LEU A 211 5.53 -21.14 29.78
CA LEU A 211 4.80 -20.00 29.22
C LEU A 211 3.57 -20.48 28.45
N SER A 212 2.42 -19.86 28.72
CA SER A 212 1.15 -20.04 28.01
C SER A 212 0.92 -18.90 26.99
N GLN A 213 -0.02 -19.07 26.06
CA GLN A 213 -0.35 -18.06 25.05
C GLN A 213 -1.83 -18.06 24.64
N ILE A 214 -2.31 -16.89 24.19
CA ILE A 214 -3.66 -16.66 23.67
C ILE A 214 -3.63 -16.20 22.19
N GLN A 215 -2.44 -16.18 21.58
CA GLN A 215 -2.24 -16.06 20.13
C GLN A 215 -2.73 -17.33 19.43
N ASN A 216 -3.21 -17.22 18.18
CA ASN A 216 -3.79 -18.35 17.45
C ASN A 216 -2.74 -19.37 16.94
N ASP A 217 -1.50 -18.92 16.78
CA ASP A 217 -0.36 -19.71 16.33
C ASP A 217 0.31 -20.48 17.48
N MET A 218 1.59 -20.85 17.33
CA MET A 218 2.42 -21.48 18.39
C MET A 218 3.66 -20.67 18.77
N THR A 219 3.75 -19.40 18.37
CA THR A 219 5.00 -18.63 18.38
C THR A 219 5.61 -18.50 19.78
N VAL A 220 4.79 -18.34 20.82
CA VAL A 220 5.25 -18.17 22.21
C VAL A 220 5.73 -19.50 22.78
N SER A 221 4.95 -20.56 22.60
CA SER A 221 5.29 -21.91 23.05
C SER A 221 6.55 -22.44 22.35
N LEU A 222 6.66 -22.23 21.03
CA LEU A 222 7.84 -22.56 20.23
C LEU A 222 9.07 -21.75 20.66
N THR A 223 8.93 -20.45 20.91
CA THR A 223 10.05 -19.60 21.38
C THR A 223 10.53 -20.04 22.76
N SER A 224 9.62 -20.44 23.66
CA SER A 224 9.97 -21.04 24.95
C SER A 224 10.68 -22.40 24.79
N MET A 225 10.14 -23.31 23.96
CA MET A 225 10.77 -24.60 23.67
C MET A 225 12.17 -24.47 23.04
N ASN A 226 12.41 -23.42 22.25
CA ASN A 226 13.71 -23.11 21.67
C ASN A 226 14.73 -22.59 22.71
N ALA A 227 14.26 -22.04 23.83
CA ALA A 227 15.08 -21.77 25.01
C ALA A 227 15.33 -23.01 25.90
N GLY A 228 14.87 -24.20 25.49
CA GLY A 228 15.06 -25.48 26.18
C GLY A 228 13.91 -25.89 27.13
N ASN A 229 12.94 -24.99 27.35
CA ASN A 229 11.83 -25.17 28.28
C ASN A 229 10.85 -26.29 27.85
N LEU A 230 9.84 -26.51 28.69
CA LEU A 230 8.69 -27.37 28.38
C LEU A 230 7.57 -26.53 27.75
N GLY A 231 7.16 -26.89 26.54
CA GLY A 231 6.05 -26.21 25.85
C GLY A 231 4.68 -26.65 26.36
N ILE A 232 3.65 -25.87 26.04
CA ILE A 232 2.23 -26.22 26.21
C ILE A 232 1.46 -25.77 24.96
N GLY A 233 0.52 -26.58 24.47
CA GLY A 233 -0.37 -26.19 23.38
C GLY A 233 -1.68 -25.58 23.88
N THR A 234 -2.03 -24.38 23.39
CA THR A 234 -3.17 -23.58 23.90
C THR A 234 -4.03 -22.94 22.80
N ASN A 235 -3.71 -23.18 21.53
CA ASN A 235 -4.54 -22.82 20.37
C ASN A 235 -5.69 -23.82 20.10
N GLY A 236 -5.71 -24.96 20.81
CA GLY A 236 -6.70 -26.03 20.68
C GLY A 236 -6.24 -27.25 19.88
N PHE A 237 -5.03 -27.23 19.29
CA PHE A 237 -4.49 -28.32 18.48
C PHE A 237 -3.59 -29.29 19.28
N LEU A 238 -3.41 -30.49 18.72
CA LEU A 238 -2.61 -31.59 19.26
C LEU A 238 -1.12 -31.39 18.92
N GLU A 239 -0.53 -30.29 19.41
CA GLU A 239 0.84 -29.83 19.14
C GLU A 239 1.94 -30.87 19.31
N LYS A 240 1.72 -31.85 20.20
CA LYS A 240 2.62 -33.00 20.38
C LYS A 240 2.84 -33.78 19.07
N ARG A 241 1.90 -33.73 18.12
CA ARG A 241 2.02 -34.34 16.77
C ARG A 241 3.11 -33.70 15.91
N ILE A 242 3.49 -32.45 16.16
CA ILE A 242 4.44 -31.68 15.35
C ILE A 242 5.77 -31.50 16.10
N TYR A 243 5.70 -31.04 17.35
CA TYR A 243 6.87 -30.73 18.16
C TYR A 243 7.31 -31.88 19.08
N GLY A 244 6.57 -32.99 19.06
CA GLY A 244 6.86 -34.19 19.83
C GLY A 244 6.88 -33.94 21.33
N GLU A 245 7.76 -34.69 21.99
CA GLU A 245 7.99 -34.67 23.44
C GLU A 245 8.58 -33.34 23.97
N LYS A 246 8.74 -32.30 23.15
CA LYS A 246 9.03 -30.94 23.65
C LYS A 246 7.80 -30.27 24.29
N VAL A 247 6.60 -30.63 23.84
CA VAL A 247 5.31 -30.14 24.38
C VAL A 247 4.86 -31.06 25.51
N GLY A 248 4.64 -30.50 26.70
CA GLY A 248 4.25 -31.24 27.89
C GLY A 248 2.83 -31.80 27.82
N THR A 249 1.90 -31.01 27.29
CA THR A 249 0.52 -31.37 26.90
C THR A 249 -0.05 -30.24 26.03
N SER A 250 -1.17 -30.47 25.36
CA SER A 250 -2.06 -29.40 24.87
C SER A 250 -3.40 -29.45 25.60
N TYR A 251 -4.11 -28.33 25.69
CA TYR A 251 -5.57 -28.39 25.75
C TYR A 251 -6.14 -28.40 24.32
N VAL A 252 -7.14 -29.25 24.11
CA VAL A 252 -7.74 -29.54 22.80
C VAL A 252 -9.13 -28.95 22.76
N ILE A 253 -9.49 -28.31 21.65
CA ILE A 253 -10.83 -27.74 21.42
C ILE A 253 -11.50 -28.51 20.28
N ASN A 254 -12.38 -29.45 20.63
CA ASN A 254 -13.07 -30.31 19.68
C ASN A 254 -14.29 -29.58 19.05
N TRP A 255 -14.02 -28.80 17.99
CA TRP A 255 -15.06 -28.17 17.18
C TRP A 255 -15.94 -29.18 16.43
N GLY A 256 -15.42 -30.37 16.12
CA GLY A 256 -16.20 -31.47 15.55
C GLY A 256 -17.43 -31.79 16.42
N ARG A 257 -17.27 -31.82 17.75
CA ARG A 257 -18.41 -32.00 18.67
C ARG A 257 -19.38 -30.81 18.64
N LEU A 258 -18.86 -29.56 18.65
CA LEU A 258 -19.69 -28.35 18.59
C LEU A 258 -20.57 -28.32 17.32
N PHE A 259 -20.00 -28.71 16.17
CA PHE A 259 -20.71 -28.70 14.89
C PHE A 259 -21.60 -29.93 14.72
N TYR A 260 -21.20 -31.09 15.24
CA TYR A 260 -22.01 -32.31 15.25
C TYR A 260 -23.35 -32.09 15.96
N GLU A 261 -23.38 -31.46 17.14
CA GLU A 261 -24.65 -31.19 17.87
C GLU A 261 -25.64 -30.36 17.02
N ALA A 262 -25.12 -29.39 16.25
CA ALA A 262 -25.92 -28.57 15.35
C ALA A 262 -26.38 -29.30 14.09
N ALA A 263 -25.46 -30.05 13.44
CA ALA A 263 -25.76 -30.86 12.27
C ALA A 263 -26.76 -31.98 12.59
N ASN A 264 -26.63 -32.61 13.76
CA ASN A 264 -27.56 -33.62 14.26
C ASN A 264 -28.97 -33.04 14.47
N ARG A 265 -29.06 -31.81 14.98
CA ARG A 265 -30.34 -31.08 15.10
C ARG A 265 -30.93 -30.67 13.76
N PHE A 266 -30.10 -30.30 12.79
CA PHE A 266 -30.54 -30.00 11.43
C PHE A 266 -31.11 -31.25 10.73
N VAL A 267 -30.37 -32.35 10.73
CA VAL A 267 -30.73 -33.59 10.00
C VAL A 267 -31.96 -34.27 10.60
N ASN A 268 -32.14 -34.20 11.92
CA ASN A 268 -33.31 -34.79 12.60
C ASN A 268 -34.47 -33.79 12.83
N ASP A 269 -34.49 -32.63 12.16
CA ASP A 269 -35.48 -31.55 12.30
C ASP A 269 -35.78 -31.11 13.76
N ASN A 270 -34.75 -31.19 14.62
CA ASN A 270 -34.81 -30.90 16.05
C ASN A 270 -34.17 -29.53 16.38
N TRP A 271 -34.34 -28.55 15.49
CA TRP A 271 -33.81 -27.20 15.63
C TRP A 271 -34.79 -26.26 16.36
N THR A 272 -34.49 -25.93 17.62
CA THR A 272 -35.33 -25.07 18.45
C THR A 272 -34.82 -23.62 18.53
N VAL A 273 -35.76 -22.66 18.59
CA VAL A 273 -35.46 -21.26 18.88
C VAL A 273 -34.74 -21.16 20.23
N GLY A 274 -33.71 -20.32 20.34
CA GLY A 274 -32.97 -20.17 21.58
C GLY A 274 -32.00 -21.31 21.91
N TRP A 275 -31.83 -22.32 21.05
CA TRP A 275 -30.79 -23.32 21.27
C TRP A 275 -29.40 -22.67 21.29
N SER A 276 -28.59 -23.10 22.25
CA SER A 276 -27.18 -22.80 22.36
C SER A 276 -26.43 -24.02 22.90
N PHE A 277 -25.13 -24.08 22.66
CA PHE A 277 -24.28 -25.15 23.17
C PHE A 277 -22.97 -24.58 23.73
N LEU A 278 -22.67 -24.95 24.98
CA LEU A 278 -21.45 -24.59 25.68
C LEU A 278 -20.59 -25.85 25.82
N GLY A 279 -19.46 -25.87 25.14
CA GLY A 279 -18.42 -26.87 25.33
C GLY A 279 -17.68 -26.70 26.65
N ASP A 280 -17.40 -27.81 27.31
CA ASP A 280 -16.53 -27.89 28.48
C ASP A 280 -15.83 -29.26 28.51
N PHE A 281 -15.15 -29.59 29.60
CA PHE A 281 -14.54 -30.91 29.72
C PHE A 281 -15.58 -32.04 29.87
N ASN A 282 -16.70 -31.80 30.57
CA ASN A 282 -17.77 -32.79 30.79
C ASN A 282 -18.54 -33.26 29.54
N ASN A 283 -18.45 -32.53 28.44
CA ASN A 283 -19.05 -32.90 27.14
C ASN A 283 -17.99 -33.08 26.04
N GLU A 284 -16.73 -33.27 26.44
CA GLU A 284 -15.58 -33.62 25.60
C GLU A 284 -15.25 -32.61 24.49
N VAL A 285 -15.80 -31.39 24.57
CA VAL A 285 -15.34 -30.27 23.73
C VAL A 285 -13.97 -29.79 24.19
N LEU A 286 -13.71 -29.80 25.51
CA LEU A 286 -12.38 -29.55 26.07
C LEU A 286 -11.76 -30.87 26.58
N ASN A 287 -10.49 -31.08 26.30
CA ASN A 287 -9.71 -32.24 26.77
C ASN A 287 -8.24 -31.86 26.93
N LEU A 288 -7.49 -32.57 27.78
CA LEU A 288 -6.02 -32.53 27.74
C LEU A 288 -5.46 -33.68 26.87
N ASP A 289 -4.52 -33.35 25.98
CA ASP A 289 -3.72 -34.31 25.20
C ASP A 289 -2.89 -35.23 26.13
N THR A 290 -2.45 -36.35 25.58
CA THR A 290 -1.41 -37.20 26.14
C THR A 290 -0.23 -36.37 26.66
N PHE A 291 0.25 -36.71 27.87
CA PHE A 291 1.41 -36.04 28.44
C PHE A 291 2.69 -36.46 27.71
N SER A 292 3.69 -35.58 27.73
CA SER A 292 5.07 -35.96 27.41
C SER A 292 5.72 -36.75 28.54
N PHE A 293 6.70 -37.61 28.22
CA PHE A 293 7.58 -38.21 29.22
C PHE A 293 8.39 -37.17 30.02
N ARG A 294 8.54 -35.94 29.52
CA ARG A 294 9.12 -34.80 30.27
C ARG A 294 8.24 -34.34 31.44
N VAL A 295 6.98 -34.77 31.51
CA VAL A 295 6.07 -34.51 32.64
C VAL A 295 6.14 -35.70 33.59
N PRO A 296 6.62 -35.52 34.84
CA PRO A 296 6.62 -36.55 35.86
C PRO A 296 5.24 -37.20 36.06
N THR A 297 5.20 -38.53 36.21
CA THR A 297 3.96 -39.32 36.19
C THR A 297 3.03 -39.03 37.37
N ASP A 298 3.58 -38.63 38.51
CA ASP A 298 2.84 -38.12 39.68
C ASP A 298 2.13 -36.79 39.36
N ARG A 299 2.84 -35.84 38.75
CA ARG A 299 2.29 -34.56 38.30
C ARG A 299 1.23 -34.76 37.22
N ALA A 300 1.48 -35.63 36.24
CA ALA A 300 0.53 -36.00 35.19
C ALA A 300 -0.76 -36.60 35.78
N ALA A 301 -0.66 -37.49 36.79
CA ALA A 301 -1.80 -38.06 37.48
C ALA A 301 -2.62 -37.00 38.25
N LEU A 302 -1.95 -36.06 38.91
CA LEU A 302 -2.61 -34.94 39.62
C LEU A 302 -3.33 -33.99 38.64
N ILE A 303 -2.75 -33.73 37.47
CA ILE A 303 -3.37 -32.88 36.44
C ILE A 303 -4.56 -33.60 35.77
N ARG A 304 -4.51 -34.92 35.56
CA ARG A 304 -5.70 -35.71 35.19
C ARG A 304 -6.77 -35.74 36.28
N ALA A 305 -6.38 -35.77 37.56
CA ALA A 305 -7.33 -35.72 38.66
C ALA A 305 -8.05 -34.37 38.75
N GLU A 306 -7.38 -33.26 38.40
CA GLU A 306 -8.01 -31.94 38.28
C GLU A 306 -8.92 -31.85 37.05
N GLU A 307 -8.47 -32.30 35.87
CA GLU A 307 -9.30 -32.41 34.65
C GLU A 307 -10.56 -33.25 34.91
N LYS A 308 -10.44 -34.35 35.65
CA LYS A 308 -11.57 -35.23 35.98
C LYS A 308 -12.65 -34.52 36.78
N LYS A 309 -12.32 -33.53 37.63
CA LYS A 309 -13.35 -32.75 38.37
C LYS A 309 -14.24 -31.95 37.42
N PHE A 310 -13.65 -31.31 36.41
CA PHE A 310 -14.39 -30.62 35.35
C PHE A 310 -15.20 -31.59 34.45
N LYS A 311 -14.86 -32.89 34.46
CA LYS A 311 -15.61 -33.93 33.74
C LYS A 311 -16.76 -34.51 34.59
N ASP A 312 -16.54 -34.67 35.88
CA ASP A 312 -17.49 -35.25 36.84
C ASP A 312 -18.60 -34.24 37.27
N ASP A 313 -18.29 -32.95 37.40
CA ASP A 313 -19.24 -31.91 37.84
C ASP A 313 -19.22 -30.68 36.91
N SER A 314 -20.36 -30.40 36.28
CA SER A 314 -20.59 -29.24 35.42
C SER A 314 -20.56 -27.89 36.15
N ASN A 315 -20.65 -27.89 37.47
CA ASN A 315 -20.61 -26.70 38.32
C ASN A 315 -19.19 -26.41 38.84
N TYR A 316 -18.24 -27.33 38.63
CA TYR A 316 -16.86 -27.14 39.05
C TYR A 316 -16.22 -26.01 38.24
N SER A 317 -15.99 -24.87 38.88
CA SER A 317 -15.46 -23.66 38.23
C SER A 317 -14.41 -22.94 39.11
N PRO A 318 -13.31 -23.62 39.50
CA PRO A 318 -12.26 -23.03 40.34
C PRO A 318 -11.63 -21.76 39.74
N GLN A 319 -11.68 -21.61 38.41
CA GLN A 319 -11.20 -20.42 37.68
C GLN A 319 -11.90 -19.11 38.06
N TYR A 320 -12.98 -19.13 38.85
CA TYR A 320 -13.65 -17.94 39.39
C TYR A 320 -13.60 -17.84 40.92
N CYS A 321 -13.07 -18.85 41.63
CA CYS A 321 -13.38 -19.14 43.04
C CYS A 321 -12.18 -19.09 44.01
N GLU A 322 -11.07 -18.45 43.66
CA GLU A 322 -9.98 -18.18 44.60
C GLU A 322 -10.20 -16.85 45.37
N PRO A 323 -9.84 -16.76 46.66
CA PRO A 323 -10.01 -15.54 47.46
C PRO A 323 -9.32 -14.28 46.88
N ILE A 324 -8.30 -14.45 46.05
CA ILE A 324 -7.58 -13.34 45.40
C ILE A 324 -8.41 -12.67 44.29
N SER A 325 -9.32 -13.42 43.63
CA SER A 325 -10.30 -12.88 42.68
C SER A 325 -11.21 -11.83 43.33
N CYS A 326 -11.56 -12.06 44.59
CA CYS A 326 -12.50 -11.25 45.35
C CYS A 326 -11.92 -9.92 45.84
N GLN A 327 -10.64 -9.64 45.51
CA GLN A 327 -10.03 -8.33 45.67
C GLN A 327 -10.28 -7.43 44.44
N VAL A 328 -10.80 -7.99 43.34
CA VAL A 328 -11.01 -7.33 42.04
C VAL A 328 -12.47 -7.41 41.59
N PHE A 329 -13.14 -8.55 41.81
CA PHE A 329 -14.52 -8.83 41.38
C PHE A 329 -15.48 -8.96 42.58
N ASN A 330 -16.77 -8.67 42.40
CA ASN A 330 -17.76 -8.69 43.47
C ASN A 330 -18.23 -10.12 43.79
N CYS A 331 -17.37 -10.90 44.44
CA CYS A 331 -17.60 -12.30 44.72
C CYS A 331 -18.85 -12.56 45.57
N THR A 332 -19.86 -13.22 45.00
CA THR A 332 -20.97 -13.77 45.77
C THR A 332 -20.62 -15.20 46.19
N LYS A 333 -20.68 -15.50 47.49
CA LYS A 333 -20.25 -16.79 48.09
C LYS A 333 -18.78 -17.17 47.83
N GLY A 334 -17.90 -16.20 47.56
CA GLY A 334 -16.47 -16.43 47.33
C GLY A 334 -16.06 -16.76 45.88
N CYS A 335 -16.98 -16.68 44.92
CA CYS A 335 -16.67 -16.77 43.50
C CYS A 335 -17.13 -15.51 42.74
N ALA A 336 -16.35 -15.07 41.77
CA ALA A 336 -16.75 -14.03 40.81
C ALA A 336 -17.83 -14.56 39.85
N SER A 337 -18.68 -13.69 39.29
CA SER A 337 -19.60 -14.11 38.23
C SER A 337 -18.89 -14.22 36.87
N TYR A 338 -19.37 -15.11 36.00
CA TYR A 338 -18.87 -15.19 34.61
C TYR A 338 -18.98 -13.86 33.86
N ALA A 339 -20.03 -13.07 34.14
CA ALA A 339 -20.28 -11.79 33.46
C ALA A 339 -19.19 -10.76 33.80
N GLU A 340 -18.83 -10.63 35.07
CA GLU A 340 -17.74 -9.76 35.52
C GLU A 340 -16.37 -10.28 35.05
N TRP A 341 -16.16 -11.60 35.15
CA TRP A 341 -14.88 -12.20 34.77
C TRP A 341 -14.58 -12.05 33.28
N SER A 342 -15.55 -12.32 32.40
CA SER A 342 -15.38 -12.18 30.93
C SER A 342 -15.37 -10.73 30.45
N THR A 343 -15.68 -9.76 31.31
CA THR A 343 -15.55 -8.31 31.04
C THR A 343 -14.43 -7.65 31.86
N ALA A 344 -13.51 -8.44 32.42
CA ALA A 344 -12.38 -7.96 33.19
C ALA A 344 -11.46 -7.04 32.36
N THR A 345 -11.27 -5.82 32.84
CA THR A 345 -10.33 -4.82 32.29
C THR A 345 -9.02 -4.71 33.08
N VAL A 346 -8.84 -5.58 34.08
CA VAL A 346 -7.77 -5.53 35.08
C VAL A 346 -7.28 -6.95 35.41
N PHE A 347 -6.01 -7.04 35.78
CA PHE A 347 -5.40 -8.30 36.24
C PHE A 347 -5.69 -8.58 37.72
N VAL A 348 -5.70 -9.85 38.10
CA VAL A 348 -5.65 -10.27 39.51
C VAL A 348 -4.28 -9.94 40.14
N PRO A 349 -4.21 -9.61 41.44
CA PRO A 349 -2.97 -9.11 42.09
C PRO A 349 -1.71 -9.98 42.03
N ASN A 350 -1.78 -11.24 41.61
CA ASN A 350 -0.62 -12.13 41.48
C ASN A 350 0.03 -12.16 40.07
N ILE A 351 -0.33 -11.23 39.18
CA ILE A 351 0.25 -11.07 37.84
C ILE A 351 1.11 -9.81 37.77
N GLU A 352 2.41 -9.92 37.52
CA GLU A 352 3.28 -8.79 37.17
C GLU A 352 3.16 -8.52 35.66
N TYR A 353 2.43 -7.46 35.29
CA TYR A 353 2.25 -7.06 33.90
C TYR A 353 3.44 -6.22 33.40
N LEU A 354 4.07 -6.68 32.32
CA LEU A 354 5.26 -6.10 31.70
C LEU A 354 4.93 -5.07 30.61
N GLY A 355 3.65 -4.81 30.35
CA GLY A 355 3.18 -3.87 29.34
C GLY A 355 2.83 -4.49 27.99
N GLN A 356 2.53 -3.61 27.04
CA GLN A 356 2.35 -3.94 25.63
C GLN A 356 3.69 -3.88 24.92
N MET A 357 4.03 -4.92 24.18
CA MET A 357 5.28 -5.05 23.44
C MET A 357 5.12 -4.44 22.05
N GLU A 358 6.04 -3.55 21.68
CA GLU A 358 6.02 -2.84 20.40
C GLU A 358 7.43 -2.83 19.80
N ILE A 359 7.52 -3.10 18.50
CA ILE A 359 8.78 -2.99 17.75
C ILE A 359 8.85 -1.57 17.16
N PRO A 360 9.89 -0.78 17.47
CA PRO A 360 9.97 0.61 17.04
C PRO A 360 10.09 0.70 15.51
N LEU A 361 9.20 1.49 14.90
CA LEU A 361 9.20 1.70 13.45
C LEU A 361 10.35 2.61 13.02
N THR A 362 11.03 2.24 11.94
CA THR A 362 12.17 2.96 11.37
C THR A 362 11.77 3.72 10.10
N GLN A 363 12.28 4.95 9.94
CA GLN A 363 11.96 5.78 8.77
C GLN A 363 12.97 5.54 7.64
N VAL A 364 12.48 5.24 6.45
CA VAL A 364 13.29 5.19 5.23
C VAL A 364 13.40 6.59 4.63
N GLU A 365 14.62 7.14 4.59
CA GLU A 365 14.87 8.44 3.95
C GLU A 365 15.11 8.35 2.44
N PHE A 366 14.70 9.40 1.72
CA PHE A 366 15.02 9.57 0.30
C PHE A 366 16.54 9.65 0.08
N SER A 367 17.05 8.94 -0.94
CA SER A 367 18.48 8.87 -1.27
C SER A 367 19.14 10.26 -1.33
N ASN A 368 20.18 10.42 -0.53
CA ASN A 368 20.93 11.68 -0.40
C ASN A 368 21.54 12.14 -1.73
N GLY A 369 21.95 11.21 -2.61
CA GLY A 369 22.48 11.54 -3.93
C GLY A 369 21.47 12.28 -4.82
N ALA A 370 20.21 11.83 -4.84
CA ALA A 370 19.14 12.50 -5.58
C ALA A 370 18.80 13.86 -4.97
N ARG A 371 18.68 13.93 -3.62
CA ARG A 371 18.44 15.19 -2.88
C ARG A 371 19.48 16.25 -3.21
N ILE A 372 20.76 15.93 -3.05
CA ILE A 372 21.87 16.86 -3.31
C ILE A 372 21.86 17.30 -4.78
N THR A 373 21.74 16.36 -5.72
CA THR A 373 21.79 16.65 -7.17
C THR A 373 20.75 17.69 -7.59
N PHE A 374 19.47 17.48 -7.25
CA PHE A 374 18.41 18.40 -7.66
C PHE A 374 18.39 19.71 -6.86
N SER A 375 18.81 19.72 -5.59
CA SER A 375 19.01 20.97 -4.84
C SER A 375 20.12 21.84 -5.45
N VAL A 376 21.21 21.23 -5.93
CA VAL A 376 22.28 21.94 -6.67
C VAL A 376 21.77 22.46 -8.02
N ILE A 377 21.00 21.68 -8.78
CA ILE A 377 20.39 22.13 -10.04
C ILE A 377 19.44 23.31 -9.79
N ALA A 378 18.54 23.21 -8.80
CA ALA A 378 17.56 24.26 -8.51
C ALA A 378 18.21 25.57 -8.05
N THR A 379 19.26 25.51 -7.23
CA THR A 379 20.01 26.70 -6.77
C THR A 379 20.84 27.31 -7.91
N LEU A 380 21.50 26.49 -8.74
CA LEU A 380 22.24 26.96 -9.91
C LEU A 380 21.33 27.70 -10.90
N PHE A 381 20.23 27.07 -11.34
CA PHE A 381 19.28 27.74 -12.24
C PHE A 381 18.59 28.94 -11.58
N GLY A 382 18.28 28.88 -10.28
CA GLY A 382 17.75 30.03 -9.53
C GLY A 382 18.67 31.26 -9.57
N THR A 383 19.98 31.10 -9.36
CA THR A 383 20.93 32.21 -9.47
C THR A 383 21.08 32.72 -10.91
N ILE A 384 21.10 31.85 -11.91
CA ILE A 384 21.11 32.22 -13.34
C ILE A 384 19.85 33.02 -13.70
N ILE A 385 18.68 32.65 -13.17
CA ILE A 385 17.41 33.36 -13.38
C ILE A 385 17.46 34.78 -12.79
N LEU A 386 17.95 34.94 -11.56
CA LEU A 386 18.08 36.25 -10.91
C LEU A 386 19.05 37.17 -11.67
N LEU A 387 20.18 36.64 -12.14
CA LEU A 387 21.11 37.36 -13.02
C LEU A 387 20.47 37.71 -14.37
N GLY A 388 19.62 36.82 -14.93
CA GLY A 388 18.85 37.06 -16.14
C GLY A 388 17.83 38.20 -16.00
N MET A 389 17.10 38.25 -14.89
CA MET A 389 16.18 39.35 -14.55
C MET A 389 16.91 40.68 -14.40
N LEU A 390 18.06 40.69 -13.70
CA LEU A 390 18.92 41.87 -13.59
C LEU A 390 19.41 42.33 -14.98
N GLY A 391 19.85 41.39 -15.83
CA GLY A 391 20.26 41.65 -17.20
C GLY A 391 19.14 42.27 -18.06
N VAL A 392 17.91 41.76 -17.96
CA VAL A 392 16.74 42.34 -18.65
C VAL A 392 16.43 43.75 -18.14
N CYS A 393 16.56 44.01 -16.83
CA CYS A 393 16.39 45.35 -16.26
C CYS A 393 17.46 46.35 -16.74
N VAL A 394 18.74 45.96 -16.72
CA VAL A 394 19.87 46.80 -17.15
C VAL A 394 19.82 47.08 -18.65
N TYR A 395 19.66 46.04 -19.47
CA TYR A 395 19.67 46.17 -20.94
C TYR A 395 18.30 46.50 -21.54
N ARG A 396 17.30 46.90 -20.73
CA ARG A 396 15.90 47.15 -21.14
C ARG A 396 15.72 48.09 -22.34
N ASN A 397 16.66 49.02 -22.53
CA ASN A 397 16.64 50.02 -23.61
C ASN A 397 17.26 49.49 -24.92
N THR A 398 18.04 48.41 -24.89
CA THR A 398 18.70 47.84 -26.09
C THR A 398 17.66 47.19 -27.01
N LEU A 399 17.87 47.29 -28.32
CA LEU A 399 16.89 46.82 -29.32
C LEU A 399 16.42 45.35 -29.08
N PRO A 400 17.30 44.36 -28.79
CA PRO A 400 16.88 42.96 -28.61
C PRO A 400 16.01 42.69 -27.37
N ILE A 401 16.09 43.53 -26.34
CA ILE A 401 15.32 43.38 -25.09
C ILE A 401 14.07 44.28 -25.13
N ARG A 402 14.18 45.46 -25.76
CA ARG A 402 13.08 46.41 -25.95
C ARG A 402 11.97 45.83 -26.83
N SER A 403 12.31 45.19 -27.96
CA SER A 403 11.33 44.53 -28.83
C SER A 403 10.64 43.35 -28.13
N ALA A 404 11.42 42.52 -27.44
CA ALA A 404 10.94 41.36 -26.67
C ALA A 404 10.02 41.73 -25.48
N SER A 405 9.81 43.02 -25.20
CA SER A 405 9.00 43.59 -24.11
C SER A 405 9.51 43.18 -22.71
N PRO A 406 10.35 44.01 -22.06
CA PRO A 406 11.11 43.64 -20.85
C PRO A 406 10.24 43.10 -19.70
N ILE A 407 9.03 43.62 -19.52
CA ILE A 407 8.11 43.20 -18.44
C ILE A 407 7.64 41.74 -18.60
N PHE A 408 7.38 41.27 -19.83
CA PHE A 408 7.04 39.87 -20.10
C PHE A 408 8.28 38.96 -20.02
N CYS A 409 9.47 39.49 -20.32
CA CYS A 409 10.72 38.75 -20.12
C CYS A 409 10.96 38.46 -18.63
N ASN A 410 10.76 39.45 -17.75
CA ASN A 410 10.85 39.25 -16.30
C ASN A 410 9.73 38.36 -15.74
N ALA A 411 8.51 38.40 -16.32
CA ALA A 411 7.45 37.47 -15.95
C ALA A 411 7.83 36.01 -16.28
N ILE A 412 8.40 35.74 -17.46
CA ILE A 412 8.87 34.39 -17.83
C ILE A 412 9.98 33.90 -16.88
N PHE A 413 10.94 34.77 -16.52
CA PHE A 413 11.96 34.44 -15.52
C PHE A 413 11.36 34.15 -14.13
N LEU A 414 10.37 34.93 -13.68
CA LEU A 414 9.66 34.71 -12.42
C LEU A 414 8.92 33.36 -12.41
N GLY A 415 8.28 32.99 -13.52
CA GLY A 415 7.67 31.67 -13.69
C GLY A 415 8.69 30.54 -13.58
N GLY A 416 9.87 30.70 -14.20
CA GLY A 416 10.99 29.78 -14.06
C GLY A 416 11.49 29.64 -12.60
N LEU A 417 11.60 30.75 -11.86
CA LEU A 417 12.01 30.75 -10.45
C LEU A 417 11.06 29.92 -9.58
N PHE A 418 9.75 30.07 -9.81
CA PHE A 418 8.71 29.27 -9.15
C PHE A 418 8.82 27.77 -9.46
N ILE A 419 9.12 27.39 -10.71
CA ILE A 419 9.32 25.97 -11.08
C ILE A 419 10.54 25.39 -10.36
N PHE A 420 11.70 26.07 -10.36
CA PHE A 420 12.90 25.55 -9.69
C PHE A 420 12.77 25.53 -8.15
N ALA A 421 12.09 26.50 -7.55
CA ALA A 421 11.71 26.43 -6.13
C ALA A 421 10.80 25.23 -5.85
N GLY A 422 9.82 24.97 -6.73
CA GLY A 422 8.97 23.79 -6.68
C GLY A 422 9.74 22.47 -6.78
N VAL A 423 10.73 22.37 -7.67
CA VAL A 423 11.62 21.19 -7.79
C VAL A 423 12.39 20.92 -6.50
N ALA A 424 12.94 21.94 -5.85
CA ALA A 424 13.63 21.78 -4.57
C ALA A 424 12.67 21.22 -3.48
N ILE A 425 11.47 21.80 -3.39
CA ILE A 425 10.41 21.38 -2.45
C ILE A 425 9.85 19.98 -2.78
N TRP A 426 9.94 19.53 -4.04
CA TRP A 426 9.49 18.20 -4.47
C TRP A 426 10.33 17.05 -3.90
N ILE A 427 11.58 17.32 -3.53
CA ILE A 427 12.58 16.31 -3.15
C ILE A 427 12.97 16.41 -1.67
N THR A 428 12.74 17.54 -1.00
CA THR A 428 12.76 17.60 0.47
C THR A 428 11.72 16.66 1.09
N ALA A 429 12.04 16.09 2.27
CA ALA A 429 11.14 15.20 3.01
C ALA A 429 9.73 15.82 3.17
N PRO A 430 8.65 15.06 2.91
CA PRO A 430 7.30 15.62 2.88
C PRO A 430 6.76 15.96 4.28
N THR A 431 6.31 17.20 4.43
CA THR A 431 5.44 17.64 5.53
C THR A 431 4.12 18.13 4.95
N THR A 432 3.05 18.21 5.74
CA THR A 432 1.72 18.70 5.27
C THR A 432 1.81 20.07 4.57
N ALA A 433 2.68 20.97 5.03
CA ALA A 433 2.93 22.25 4.35
C ALA A 433 3.65 22.08 3.02
N LEU A 434 4.73 21.29 2.97
CA LEU A 434 5.50 21.05 1.74
C LEU A 434 4.68 20.29 0.70
N CYS A 435 3.88 19.30 1.09
CA CYS A 435 2.97 18.56 0.21
C CYS A 435 2.00 19.48 -0.54
N ARG A 436 1.50 20.54 0.11
CA ARG A 436 0.68 21.57 -0.54
C ARG A 436 1.53 22.46 -1.45
N LEU A 437 2.65 22.97 -0.94
CA LEU A 437 3.54 23.89 -1.67
C LEU A 437 4.14 23.29 -2.96
N ARG A 438 4.40 21.97 -3.01
CA ARG A 438 4.89 21.24 -4.19
C ARG A 438 4.10 21.60 -5.45
N TYR A 439 2.80 21.32 -5.44
CA TYR A 439 1.91 21.53 -6.59
C TYR A 439 1.68 23.00 -6.87
N TRP A 440 1.52 23.83 -5.82
CA TRP A 440 1.36 25.28 -5.95
C TRP A 440 2.52 25.96 -6.68
N MET A 441 3.77 25.72 -6.24
CA MET A 441 4.95 26.38 -6.83
C MET A 441 5.12 26.03 -8.30
N VAL A 442 5.03 24.74 -8.65
CA VAL A 442 5.19 24.28 -10.03
C VAL A 442 4.05 24.78 -10.93
N SER A 443 2.79 24.69 -10.48
CA SER A 443 1.59 25.12 -11.24
C SER A 443 1.56 26.63 -11.50
N LEU A 444 1.82 27.45 -10.47
CA LEU A 444 1.90 28.91 -10.64
C LEU A 444 3.06 29.28 -11.58
N GLY A 445 4.21 28.62 -11.43
CA GLY A 445 5.39 28.84 -12.28
C GLY A 445 5.11 28.58 -13.76
N TYR A 446 4.50 27.43 -14.09
CA TYR A 446 4.06 27.14 -15.46
C TYR A 446 2.98 28.09 -15.95
N THR A 447 2.01 28.47 -15.12
CA THR A 447 0.93 29.40 -15.52
C THR A 447 1.48 30.78 -15.88
N ILE A 448 2.40 31.32 -15.07
CA ILE A 448 3.08 32.60 -15.36
C ILE A 448 3.94 32.47 -16.63
N MET A 449 4.72 31.39 -16.75
CA MET A 449 5.64 31.16 -17.87
C MET A 449 4.91 30.98 -19.20
N LEU A 450 3.99 30.01 -19.28
CA LEU A 450 3.19 29.72 -20.47
C LEU A 450 2.25 30.88 -20.79
N GLY A 451 1.52 31.42 -19.81
CA GLY A 451 0.60 32.54 -20.01
C GLY A 451 1.29 33.74 -20.65
N SER A 452 2.50 34.09 -20.19
CA SER A 452 3.31 35.17 -20.79
C SER A 452 3.72 34.88 -22.24
N MET A 453 4.03 33.62 -22.58
CA MET A 453 4.39 33.22 -23.96
C MET A 453 3.18 33.22 -24.90
N VAL A 454 2.05 32.62 -24.49
CA VAL A 454 0.80 32.58 -25.27
C VAL A 454 0.34 34.01 -25.58
N VAL A 455 0.29 34.87 -24.55
CA VAL A 455 -0.19 36.25 -24.68
C VAL A 455 0.73 37.09 -25.58
N LYS A 456 2.05 36.87 -25.57
CA LYS A 456 2.97 37.47 -26.55
C LYS A 456 2.67 37.01 -27.99
N ASN A 457 2.46 35.71 -28.21
CA ASN A 457 2.16 35.18 -29.54
C ASN A 457 0.78 35.62 -30.06
N VAL A 458 -0.21 35.81 -29.18
CA VAL A 458 -1.52 36.38 -29.53
C VAL A 458 -1.39 37.83 -30.02
N ARG A 459 -0.55 38.66 -29.38
CA ARG A 459 -0.28 40.04 -29.87
C ARG A 459 0.36 40.04 -31.27
N ILE A 460 1.27 39.11 -31.55
CA ILE A 460 1.87 38.96 -32.89
C ILE A 460 0.78 38.55 -33.90
N TYR A 461 -0.03 37.54 -33.56
CA TYR A 461 -1.15 37.10 -34.42
C TYR A 461 -2.14 38.24 -34.73
N MET A 462 -2.53 39.03 -33.74
CA MET A 462 -3.42 40.18 -33.93
C MET A 462 -2.83 41.28 -34.84
N LEU A 463 -1.50 41.47 -34.82
CA LEU A 463 -0.84 42.45 -35.68
C LEU A 463 -0.85 42.01 -37.16
N PHE A 464 -0.56 40.74 -37.44
CA PHE A 464 -0.45 40.20 -38.81
C PHE A 464 -1.78 39.74 -39.41
N ASN A 465 -2.81 39.49 -38.61
CA ASN A 465 -4.16 39.12 -39.08
C ASN A 465 -5.07 40.34 -39.38
N ASN A 466 -4.50 41.56 -39.42
CA ASN A 466 -5.25 42.79 -39.68
C ASN A 466 -5.47 43.03 -41.19
N LYS A 467 -6.66 42.68 -41.68
CA LYS A 467 -7.07 42.85 -43.09
C LYS A 467 -7.08 44.30 -43.60
N GLU A 468 -7.11 45.29 -42.71
CA GLU A 468 -7.24 46.72 -43.08
C GLU A 468 -5.92 47.50 -42.97
N LEU A 469 -4.80 46.85 -42.60
CA LEU A 469 -3.47 47.46 -42.41
C LEU A 469 -3.40 48.67 -41.43
N LYS A 470 -4.48 48.99 -40.71
CA LYS A 470 -4.53 50.06 -39.71
C LYS A 470 -3.48 49.86 -38.60
N VAL A 471 -2.79 50.92 -38.20
CA VAL A 471 -1.72 50.87 -37.19
C VAL A 471 -2.30 50.59 -35.79
N LEU A 472 -2.16 49.34 -35.32
CA LEU A 472 -2.71 48.90 -34.02
C LEU A 472 -1.71 49.13 -32.87
N ASN A 473 -1.87 50.26 -32.16
CA ASN A 473 -1.10 50.57 -30.94
C ASN A 473 -1.57 49.71 -29.73
N ILE A 474 -1.10 48.47 -29.67
CA ILE A 474 -1.36 47.51 -28.58
C ILE A 474 -0.32 47.69 -27.46
N THR A 475 -0.70 48.47 -26.43
CA THR A 475 0.09 48.69 -25.21
C THR A 475 0.11 47.45 -24.31
N ASN A 476 1.27 47.13 -23.71
CA ASN A 476 1.43 45.98 -22.78
C ASN A 476 0.38 45.94 -21.65
N SER A 477 -0.07 47.09 -21.14
CA SER A 477 -1.07 47.20 -20.08
C SER A 477 -2.46 46.68 -20.49
N LYS A 478 -2.81 46.67 -21.79
CA LYS A 478 -4.04 46.03 -22.30
C LYS A 478 -3.91 44.50 -22.41
N LEU A 479 -2.70 43.98 -22.28
CA LEU A 479 -2.33 42.61 -22.59
C LEU A 479 -2.03 41.79 -21.31
N PHE A 480 -1.51 42.43 -20.27
CA PHE A 480 -1.29 41.83 -18.95
C PHE A 480 -2.55 41.23 -18.27
N PRO A 481 -3.77 41.80 -18.41
CA PRO A 481 -4.98 41.24 -17.79
C PRO A 481 -5.28 39.78 -18.20
N TYR A 482 -4.89 39.35 -19.39
CA TYR A 482 -5.06 37.95 -19.82
C TYR A 482 -4.15 36.99 -19.05
N VAL A 483 -2.92 37.41 -18.72
CA VAL A 483 -2.00 36.61 -17.87
C VAL A 483 -2.51 36.59 -16.43
N ALA A 484 -3.00 37.73 -15.93
CA ALA A 484 -3.59 37.84 -14.59
C ALA A 484 -4.87 36.99 -14.44
N LEU A 485 -5.74 36.96 -15.45
CA LEU A 485 -6.93 36.12 -15.49
C LEU A 485 -6.58 34.63 -15.51
N ALA A 486 -5.61 34.23 -16.32
CA ALA A 486 -5.11 32.84 -16.32
C ALA A 486 -4.59 32.45 -14.93
N LEU A 487 -3.76 33.30 -14.31
CA LEU A 487 -3.22 33.08 -12.97
C LEU A 487 -4.31 33.03 -11.88
N LEU A 488 -5.33 33.88 -11.97
CA LEU A 488 -6.46 33.88 -11.05
C LEU A 488 -7.25 32.55 -11.11
N ILE A 489 -7.53 32.05 -12.32
CA ILE A 489 -8.19 30.75 -12.50
C ILE A 489 -7.32 29.63 -11.92
N ASN A 490 -6.00 29.66 -12.14
CA ASN A 490 -5.07 28.68 -11.58
C ASN A 490 -5.03 28.70 -10.04
N ILE A 491 -5.01 29.88 -9.42
CA ILE A 491 -5.08 30.06 -7.96
C ILE A 491 -6.40 29.49 -7.42
N ILE A 492 -7.55 29.76 -8.06
CA ILE A 492 -8.84 29.23 -7.63
C ILE A 492 -8.85 27.70 -7.68
N LEU A 493 -8.34 27.08 -8.75
CA LEU A 493 -8.22 25.63 -8.86
C LEU A 493 -7.29 25.03 -7.80
N LEU A 494 -6.17 25.69 -7.51
CA LEU A 494 -5.22 25.27 -6.46
C LEU A 494 -5.82 25.40 -5.05
N ILE A 495 -6.64 26.42 -4.78
CA ILE A 495 -7.41 26.54 -3.52
C ILE A 495 -8.38 25.36 -3.39
N ILE A 496 -9.20 25.11 -4.42
CA ILE A 496 -10.18 24.00 -4.45
C ILE A 496 -9.48 22.65 -4.23
N TRP A 497 -8.35 22.41 -4.90
CA TRP A 497 -7.53 21.22 -4.70
C TRP A 497 -7.02 21.10 -3.25
N THR A 498 -6.60 22.21 -2.63
CA THR A 498 -6.07 22.22 -1.26
C THR A 498 -7.16 22.00 -0.20
N THR A 499 -8.37 22.51 -0.43
CA THR A 499 -9.48 22.42 0.54
C THR A 499 -10.30 21.14 0.43
N LEU A 500 -10.49 20.59 -0.79
CA LEU A 500 -11.22 19.34 -0.99
C LEU A 500 -10.31 18.10 -0.96
N GLY A 501 -9.01 18.26 -1.18
CA GLY A 501 -8.07 17.16 -1.37
C GLY A 501 -7.45 16.53 -0.12
N ASP A 502 -7.80 17.02 1.07
CA ASP A 502 -7.20 16.67 2.38
C ASP A 502 -5.67 16.46 2.35
N VAL A 503 -4.97 17.38 1.67
CA VAL A 503 -3.57 17.22 1.33
C VAL A 503 -2.72 17.27 2.60
N SER A 504 -2.13 16.13 2.95
CA SER A 504 -1.47 15.86 4.23
C SER A 504 -0.23 14.97 4.05
N ALA A 505 0.69 14.96 5.01
CA ALA A 505 1.78 13.99 5.03
C ALA A 505 1.41 12.80 5.93
N ILE A 506 1.49 11.58 5.41
CA ILE A 506 1.17 10.33 6.13
C ILE A 506 2.34 9.35 6.06
N ASN A 507 2.49 8.53 7.09
CA ASN A 507 3.46 7.43 7.11
C ASN A 507 2.82 6.18 6.49
N ARG A 508 3.40 5.66 5.41
CA ARG A 508 2.98 4.42 4.74
C ARG A 508 3.96 3.29 5.08
N ARG A 509 3.42 2.11 5.38
CA ARG A 509 4.16 0.84 5.53
C ARG A 509 3.94 -0.02 4.29
N SER A 510 4.82 -0.98 4.02
CA SER A 510 4.66 -1.99 2.95
C SER A 510 4.42 -1.41 1.54
N ILE A 511 5.21 -0.40 1.15
CA ILE A 511 5.24 0.18 -0.20
C ILE A 511 6.67 0.07 -0.75
N ASP A 512 6.86 -0.06 -2.07
CA ASP A 512 8.16 -0.06 -2.73
C ASP A 512 9.17 -1.12 -2.22
N ASP A 513 8.68 -2.23 -1.67
CA ASP A 513 9.45 -3.30 -1.02
C ASP A 513 10.19 -2.90 0.28
N ILE A 514 9.72 -1.86 1.00
CA ILE A 514 10.22 -1.56 2.36
C ILE A 514 9.86 -2.66 3.37
N GLY A 515 10.69 -2.84 4.40
CA GLY A 515 10.53 -3.87 5.42
C GLY A 515 9.29 -3.72 6.31
N LYS A 516 8.91 -4.81 6.98
CA LYS A 516 7.72 -4.91 7.86
C LYS A 516 7.67 -3.81 8.95
N TYR A 517 8.84 -3.41 9.47
CA TYR A 517 9.00 -2.39 10.52
C TYR A 517 9.54 -1.06 9.99
N GLU A 518 9.52 -0.86 8.67
CA GLU A 518 9.91 0.38 8.00
C GLU A 518 8.69 1.19 7.56
N TYR A 519 8.84 2.51 7.50
CA TYR A 519 7.86 3.40 6.88
C TYR A 519 8.49 4.46 6.00
N LEU A 520 7.73 4.86 4.97
CA LEU A 520 8.02 6.00 4.12
C LEU A 520 6.95 7.07 4.33
N THR A 521 7.33 8.29 4.68
CA THR A 521 6.40 9.42 4.71
C THR A 521 6.09 9.87 3.28
N THR A 522 4.81 9.96 2.92
CA THR A 522 4.33 10.35 1.58
C THR A 522 3.26 11.43 1.68
N CYS A 523 3.07 12.21 0.61
CA CYS A 523 1.93 13.11 0.51
C CYS A 523 0.66 12.32 0.15
N TYR A 524 -0.34 12.37 1.02
CA TYR A 524 -1.68 11.88 0.77
C TYR A 524 -2.52 12.94 0.04
N ILE A 525 -3.43 12.46 -0.82
CA ILE A 525 -4.42 13.24 -1.55
C ILE A 525 -5.69 12.36 -1.60
N SER A 526 -6.85 12.91 -1.21
CA SER A 526 -8.14 12.23 -1.30
C SER A 526 -8.58 12.04 -2.76
N ASP A 527 -9.59 11.20 -3.00
CA ASP A 527 -10.16 11.01 -4.36
C ASP A 527 -10.71 12.32 -4.95
N GLN A 528 -11.29 13.19 -4.11
CA GLN A 528 -11.74 14.53 -4.50
C GLN A 528 -10.53 15.42 -4.89
N GLY A 529 -9.41 15.29 -4.17
CA GLY A 529 -8.15 15.94 -4.52
C GLY A 529 -7.54 15.42 -5.82
N ASN A 530 -7.62 14.12 -6.09
CA ASN A 530 -7.18 13.52 -7.35
C ASN A 530 -8.02 14.03 -8.53
N ILE A 531 -9.35 14.13 -8.38
CA ILE A 531 -10.24 14.76 -9.37
C ILE A 531 -9.85 16.23 -9.61
N ALA A 532 -9.63 17.01 -8.54
CA ALA A 532 -9.21 18.41 -8.67
C ALA A 532 -7.83 18.55 -9.35
N LEU A 533 -6.91 17.60 -9.11
CA LEU A 533 -5.60 17.54 -9.77
C LEU A 533 -5.73 17.24 -11.28
N TYR A 534 -6.65 16.37 -11.68
CA TYR A 534 -6.92 16.12 -13.11
C TYR A 534 -7.54 17.35 -13.80
N ILE A 535 -8.44 18.08 -13.13
CA ILE A 535 -8.99 19.35 -13.65
C ILE A 535 -7.86 20.39 -13.82
N LEU A 536 -6.94 20.48 -12.85
CA LEU A 536 -5.76 21.33 -12.93
C LEU A 536 -4.84 20.94 -14.10
N LEU A 537 -4.64 19.63 -14.35
CA LEU A 537 -3.84 19.13 -15.48
C LEU A 537 -4.50 19.48 -16.83
N VAL A 538 -5.81 19.30 -16.96
CA VAL A 538 -6.58 19.68 -18.17
C VAL A 538 -6.47 21.18 -18.45
N TYR A 539 -6.54 22.04 -17.42
CA TYR A 539 -6.33 23.48 -17.56
C TYR A 539 -4.96 23.82 -18.17
N HIS A 540 -3.87 23.19 -17.71
CA HIS A 540 -2.54 23.41 -18.29
C HIS A 540 -2.44 22.85 -19.72
N GLY A 541 -3.05 21.69 -19.99
CA GLY A 541 -3.12 21.10 -21.32
C GLY A 541 -3.83 22.01 -22.33
N LEU A 542 -4.94 22.65 -21.94
CA LEU A 542 -5.66 23.63 -22.77
C LEU A 542 -4.85 24.91 -23.01
N MET A 543 -4.16 25.43 -22.00
CA MET A 543 -3.24 26.57 -22.15
C MET A 543 -2.08 26.27 -23.11
N LEU A 544 -1.50 25.06 -23.02
CA LEU A 544 -0.45 24.59 -23.91
C LEU A 544 -0.96 24.40 -25.35
N LEU A 545 -2.13 23.78 -25.52
CA LEU A 545 -2.78 23.60 -26.82
C LEU A 545 -3.08 24.94 -27.50
N LEU A 546 -3.62 25.91 -26.77
CA LEU A 546 -3.84 27.28 -27.26
C LEU A 546 -2.51 27.92 -27.71
N GLY A 547 -1.45 27.76 -26.91
CA GLY A 547 -0.11 28.20 -27.27
C GLY A 547 0.39 27.58 -28.57
N CYS A 548 0.28 26.26 -28.73
CA CYS A 548 0.65 25.54 -29.94
C CYS A 548 -0.15 26.01 -31.17
N LEU A 549 -1.47 26.20 -31.04
CA LEU A 549 -2.34 26.66 -32.12
C LEU A 549 -2.00 28.08 -32.59
N VAL A 550 -1.81 29.03 -31.66
CA VAL A 550 -1.41 30.40 -32.01
C VAL A 550 -0.01 30.41 -32.63
N SER A 551 0.93 29.62 -32.09
CA SER A 551 2.30 29.51 -32.61
C SER A 551 2.33 28.91 -34.02
N PHE A 552 1.47 27.92 -34.31
CA PHE A 552 1.30 27.38 -35.66
C PHE A 552 0.74 28.41 -36.64
N LYS A 553 -0.19 29.29 -36.20
CA LYS A 553 -0.76 30.34 -37.05
C LYS A 553 0.23 31.46 -37.41
N ILE A 554 1.21 31.76 -36.55
CA ILE A 554 2.23 32.79 -36.82
C ILE A 554 3.50 32.25 -37.50
N ARG A 555 3.60 30.95 -37.76
CA ARG A 555 4.82 30.29 -38.29
C ARG A 555 5.30 30.80 -39.66
N THR A 556 4.43 31.46 -40.41
CA THR A 556 4.68 32.01 -41.76
C THR A 556 5.17 33.47 -41.75
N VAL A 557 5.41 34.07 -40.57
CA VAL A 557 5.88 35.45 -40.43
C VAL A 557 7.40 35.47 -40.28
N ASP A 558 8.11 35.52 -41.41
CA ASP A 558 9.57 35.38 -41.49
C ASP A 558 10.37 36.71 -41.39
N ILE A 559 9.84 37.68 -40.64
CA ILE A 559 10.50 38.97 -40.40
C ILE A 559 11.53 38.82 -39.27
N GLN A 560 12.77 39.27 -39.47
CA GLN A 560 13.88 39.04 -38.53
C GLN A 560 13.62 39.57 -37.10
N ASP A 561 12.86 40.67 -36.97
CA ASP A 561 12.45 41.23 -35.66
C ASP A 561 11.44 40.36 -34.90
N PHE A 562 10.69 39.51 -35.61
CA PHE A 562 9.63 38.65 -35.05
C PHE A 562 10.03 37.17 -34.95
N ASN A 563 11.28 36.82 -35.28
CA ASN A 563 11.83 35.45 -35.21
C ASN A 563 11.85 34.84 -33.78
N GLU A 564 11.48 35.61 -32.75
CA GLU A 564 11.16 35.09 -31.41
C GLU A 564 9.98 34.08 -31.43
N SER A 565 9.06 34.19 -32.40
CA SER A 565 7.91 33.28 -32.56
C SER A 565 8.33 31.81 -32.70
N LYS A 566 9.38 31.54 -33.48
CA LYS A 566 9.91 30.18 -33.70
C LYS A 566 10.53 29.60 -32.43
N ALA A 567 11.26 30.42 -31.68
CA ALA A 567 11.83 30.02 -30.38
C ALA A 567 10.73 29.66 -29.36
N ILE A 568 9.63 30.42 -29.31
CA ILE A 568 8.48 30.09 -28.46
C ILE A 568 7.81 28.78 -28.91
N ALA A 569 7.65 28.55 -30.22
CA ALA A 569 7.10 27.30 -30.74
C ALA A 569 7.93 26.07 -30.32
N SER A 570 9.26 26.14 -30.43
CA SER A 570 10.16 25.06 -29.99
C SER A 570 9.98 24.69 -28.52
N ILE A 571 9.76 25.67 -27.64
CA ILE A 571 9.57 25.44 -26.20
C ILE A 571 8.22 24.77 -25.92
N LEU A 572 7.15 25.23 -26.59
CA LEU A 572 5.83 24.63 -26.46
C LEU A 572 5.82 23.17 -26.94
N TYR A 573 6.55 22.86 -28.02
CA TYR A 573 6.75 21.48 -28.49
C TYR A 573 7.59 20.65 -27.51
N ALA A 574 8.65 21.20 -26.91
CA ALA A 574 9.43 20.50 -25.89
C ALA A 574 8.59 20.16 -24.65
N ILE A 575 7.74 21.09 -24.18
CA ILE A 575 6.82 20.87 -23.06
C ILE A 575 5.78 19.79 -23.40
N ALA A 576 5.19 19.85 -24.60
CA ALA A 576 4.24 18.83 -25.06
C ALA A 576 4.88 17.42 -25.16
N PHE A 577 6.11 17.34 -25.68
CA PHE A 577 6.87 16.10 -25.76
C PHE A 577 7.20 15.51 -24.38
N CYS A 578 7.61 16.35 -23.42
CA CYS A 578 7.83 15.90 -22.04
C CYS A 578 6.54 15.38 -21.39
N LEU A 579 5.40 16.05 -21.57
CA LEU A 579 4.12 15.56 -21.04
C LEU A 579 3.71 14.20 -21.65
N PHE A 580 3.96 14.00 -22.96
CA PHE A 580 3.68 12.74 -23.64
C PHE A 580 4.51 11.57 -23.11
N ILE A 581 5.73 11.81 -22.62
CA ILE A 581 6.58 10.79 -21.99
C ILE A 581 6.22 10.59 -20.50
N VAL A 582 6.00 11.68 -19.76
CA VAL A 582 5.78 11.64 -18.31
C VAL A 582 4.46 10.96 -17.95
N ILE A 583 3.38 11.22 -18.66
CA ILE A 583 2.06 10.68 -18.30
C ILE A 583 2.04 9.13 -18.33
N PRO A 584 2.52 8.44 -19.39
CA PRO A 584 2.68 6.98 -19.38
C PRO A 584 3.62 6.46 -18.29
N LEU A 585 4.72 7.16 -17.99
CA LEU A 585 5.66 6.75 -16.93
C LEU A 585 5.09 6.87 -15.52
N LEU A 586 4.11 7.76 -15.29
CA LEU A 586 3.38 7.87 -14.02
C LEU A 586 2.24 6.85 -13.89
N ILE A 587 1.72 6.32 -15.02
CA ILE A 587 0.72 5.24 -15.05
C ILE A 587 1.40 3.86 -14.90
N SER A 588 2.67 3.75 -15.30
CA SER A 588 3.51 2.58 -15.00
C SER A 588 3.70 2.40 -13.49
N SER A 589 3.73 1.15 -13.02
CA SER A 589 4.02 0.80 -11.62
C SER A 589 5.50 1.04 -11.29
N GLN A 590 5.87 2.31 -11.18
CA GLN A 590 7.17 2.80 -10.73
C GLN A 590 7.15 3.05 -9.23
N LYS A 591 8.25 2.78 -8.54
CA LYS A 591 8.42 3.09 -7.11
C LYS A 591 8.24 4.60 -6.87
N VAL A 592 7.71 5.00 -5.72
CA VAL A 592 7.48 6.40 -5.33
C VAL A 592 8.76 7.25 -5.49
N PHE A 593 9.91 6.67 -5.17
CA PHE A 593 11.22 7.29 -5.39
C PHE A 593 11.52 7.59 -6.87
N GLN A 594 11.19 6.66 -7.77
CA GLN A 594 11.36 6.84 -9.22
C GLN A 594 10.39 7.89 -9.77
N GLN A 595 9.12 7.88 -9.34
CA GLN A 595 8.12 8.88 -9.73
C GLN A 595 8.56 10.31 -9.37
N VAL A 596 9.10 10.50 -8.16
CA VAL A 596 9.64 11.79 -7.69
C VAL A 596 10.80 12.27 -8.58
N ILE A 597 11.72 11.38 -8.98
CA ILE A 597 12.84 11.71 -9.86
C ILE A 597 12.36 12.07 -11.28
N VAL A 598 11.42 11.29 -11.85
CA VAL A 598 10.87 11.56 -13.19
C VAL A 598 10.22 12.94 -13.25
N LEU A 599 9.35 13.26 -12.29
CA LEU A 599 8.71 14.57 -12.19
C LEU A 599 9.73 15.72 -12.09
N ALA A 600 10.65 15.63 -11.14
CA ALA A 600 11.66 16.68 -10.92
C ALA A 600 12.60 16.88 -12.13
N SER A 601 12.97 15.80 -12.80
CA SER A 601 13.77 15.83 -14.03
C SER A 601 13.03 16.57 -15.15
N SER A 602 11.76 16.25 -15.36
CA SER A 602 10.94 16.85 -16.41
C SER A 602 10.62 18.32 -16.15
N PHE A 603 10.34 18.69 -14.89
CA PHE A 603 10.15 20.09 -14.50
C PHE A 603 11.43 20.91 -14.69
N SER A 604 12.59 20.35 -14.29
CA SER A 604 13.90 20.99 -14.50
C SER A 604 14.24 21.17 -15.98
N PHE A 605 14.05 20.14 -16.79
CA PHE A 605 14.38 20.15 -18.23
C PHE A 605 13.53 21.16 -19.01
N THR A 606 12.21 21.18 -18.79
CA THR A 606 11.30 22.09 -19.50
C THR A 606 11.52 23.56 -19.12
N ALA A 607 11.78 23.85 -17.83
CA ALA A 607 12.13 25.21 -17.40
C ALA A 607 13.51 25.64 -17.93
N ALA A 608 14.54 24.78 -17.84
CA ALA A 608 15.87 25.08 -18.33
C ALA A 608 15.89 25.32 -19.85
N SER A 609 15.32 24.41 -20.64
CA SER A 609 15.23 24.55 -22.10
C SER A 609 14.41 25.78 -22.50
N GLY A 610 13.28 26.03 -21.82
CA GLY A 610 12.46 27.23 -21.99
C GLY A 610 13.24 28.54 -21.84
N LEU A 611 14.03 28.66 -20.79
CA LEU A 611 14.84 29.86 -20.54
C LEU A 611 16.03 29.98 -21.50
N LEU A 612 16.75 28.87 -21.76
CA LEU A 612 17.92 28.87 -22.64
C LEU A 612 17.55 29.27 -24.07
N ILE A 613 16.52 28.65 -24.65
CA ILE A 613 16.07 28.91 -26.03
C ILE A 613 15.61 30.36 -26.22
N LEU A 614 14.91 30.95 -25.23
CA LEU A 614 14.37 32.32 -25.34
C LEU A 614 15.37 33.44 -25.06
N PHE A 615 16.39 33.23 -24.22
CA PHE A 615 17.22 34.31 -23.71
C PHE A 615 18.68 34.27 -24.14
N VAL A 616 19.28 33.10 -24.35
CA VAL A 616 20.69 32.99 -24.78
C VAL A 616 20.94 33.74 -26.11
N PRO A 617 20.10 33.60 -27.17
CA PRO A 617 20.31 34.34 -28.42
C PRO A 617 20.21 35.87 -28.26
N LYS A 618 19.40 36.36 -27.30
CA LYS A 618 19.21 37.80 -27.04
C LYS A 618 20.44 38.38 -26.35
N PHE A 619 20.93 37.72 -25.30
CA PHE A 619 22.14 38.17 -24.59
C PHE A 619 23.38 38.11 -25.49
N ILE A 620 23.55 37.06 -26.31
CA ILE A 620 24.65 36.98 -27.29
C ILE A 620 24.63 38.19 -28.25
N ARG A 621 23.47 38.55 -28.81
CA ARG A 621 23.35 39.74 -29.69
C ARG A 621 23.78 41.04 -29.00
N ILE A 622 23.48 41.22 -27.71
CA ILE A 622 23.90 42.40 -26.93
C ILE A 622 25.44 42.42 -26.77
N PHE A 623 26.04 41.29 -26.39
CA PHE A 623 27.50 41.21 -26.21
C PHE A 623 28.28 41.34 -27.52
N VAL A 624 27.76 40.84 -28.64
CA VAL A 624 28.38 40.99 -29.97
C VAL A 624 28.30 42.44 -30.45
N ASN A 625 27.13 43.09 -30.37
CA ASN A 625 26.99 44.47 -30.84
C ASN A 625 27.85 45.45 -30.01
N ASN A 626 27.91 45.28 -28.67
CA ASN A 626 28.80 46.07 -27.81
C ASN A 626 30.30 45.90 -28.14
N LYS A 627 30.72 44.76 -28.71
CA LYS A 627 32.08 44.59 -29.25
C LYS A 627 32.25 45.28 -30.60
N GLY A 628 31.23 45.23 -31.46
CA GLY A 628 31.21 45.91 -32.76
C GLY A 628 31.42 47.42 -32.65
N ASP A 629 30.67 48.10 -31.77
CA ASP A 629 30.78 49.56 -31.61
C ASP A 629 32.12 49.98 -30.96
N ARG A 630 32.65 49.19 -30.01
CA ARG A 630 34.01 49.39 -29.48
C ARG A 630 35.08 49.23 -30.57
N SER A 631 34.90 48.31 -31.52
CA SER A 631 35.81 48.16 -32.66
C SER A 631 35.72 49.35 -33.64
N LYS A 632 34.51 49.82 -33.96
CA LYS A 632 34.31 50.99 -34.83
C LYS A 632 34.86 52.28 -34.22
N SER A 633 34.70 52.46 -32.91
CA SER A 633 35.29 53.56 -32.15
C SER A 633 36.82 53.61 -32.28
N SER A 634 37.49 52.46 -32.34
CA SER A 634 38.95 52.39 -32.54
C SER A 634 39.39 52.65 -33.99
N PHE A 635 38.54 52.41 -34.99
CA PHE A 635 38.89 52.65 -36.40
C PHE A 635 38.67 54.11 -36.80
N SER A 636 37.60 54.74 -36.29
CA SER A 636 37.26 56.14 -36.59
C SER A 636 38.34 57.14 -36.16
N SER A 637 39.14 56.83 -35.12
CA SER A 637 40.22 57.70 -34.62
C SER A 637 41.44 57.78 -35.54
N LYS A 638 41.53 56.96 -36.60
CA LYS A 638 42.65 56.96 -37.56
C LYS A 638 42.39 57.71 -38.88
N LEU A 639 41.14 58.11 -39.16
CA LEU A 639 40.78 58.73 -40.44
C LEU A 639 40.61 60.26 -40.38
N SER A 640 40.78 60.87 -39.21
CA SER A 640 40.53 62.29 -38.94
C SER A 640 41.79 63.18 -38.94
N GLN A 641 42.95 62.68 -39.40
CA GLN A 641 44.23 63.40 -39.37
C GLN A 641 44.73 63.91 -40.74
N ILE A 642 43.86 64.04 -41.74
CA ILE A 642 44.19 64.74 -43.01
C ILE A 642 43.12 65.79 -43.34
N THR A 643 43.58 67.03 -43.41
CA THR A 643 42.87 68.29 -43.73
C THR A 643 43.62 68.99 -44.89
N PRO A 644 43.19 70.13 -45.48
CA PRO A 644 41.98 70.95 -45.22
C PRO A 644 41.25 71.54 -46.47
N THR A 645 40.21 72.35 -46.19
CA THR A 645 39.84 73.65 -46.83
C THR A 645 38.95 73.78 -48.10
N HIS A 646 38.16 74.88 -48.06
CA HIS A 646 37.51 75.69 -49.10
C HIS A 646 36.23 75.24 -49.84
N ASP A 647 35.11 75.80 -49.35
CA ASP A 647 34.17 76.71 -50.05
C ASP A 647 33.13 76.29 -51.13
N THR A 648 32.09 77.13 -51.15
CA THR A 648 31.09 77.43 -52.21
C THR A 648 29.94 76.46 -52.55
N LEU A 649 28.74 76.99 -52.32
CA LEU A 649 27.51 76.97 -53.16
C LEU A 649 27.00 75.69 -53.88
N SER A 650 25.73 75.40 -53.55
CA SER A 650 24.58 75.29 -54.49
C SER A 650 24.17 73.93 -55.14
N TYR A 651 22.87 73.93 -55.48
CA TYR A 651 22.17 73.16 -56.53
C TYR A 651 21.69 71.71 -56.25
N PHE A 652 20.37 71.53 -56.48
CA PHE A 652 19.62 70.28 -56.78
C PHE A 652 19.85 69.92 -58.27
N PRO A 653 19.61 68.69 -58.80
CA PRO A 653 18.32 67.99 -58.67
C PRO A 653 18.37 66.44 -58.72
N ASP A 654 17.22 65.84 -59.02
CA ASP A 654 16.85 64.41 -59.07
C ASP A 654 17.29 63.67 -60.35
N GLU A 655 17.32 62.33 -60.29
CA GLU A 655 17.10 61.31 -61.37
C GLU A 655 17.49 59.90 -60.80
N GLU A 656 16.99 58.74 -61.25
CA GLU A 656 15.65 58.36 -61.74
C GLU A 656 15.44 56.84 -61.50
N ILE A 657 14.28 56.28 -61.87
CA ILE A 657 13.96 54.83 -61.75
C ILE A 657 13.73 54.23 -63.14
N PRO A 658 14.25 53.02 -63.42
CA PRO A 658 13.44 52.06 -64.20
C PRO A 658 13.10 50.77 -63.42
N ASN A 659 11.85 50.33 -63.57
CA ASN A 659 11.41 48.98 -63.21
C ASN A 659 11.69 48.02 -64.38
N GLU A 660 11.74 46.71 -64.11
CA GLU A 660 11.20 45.74 -65.06
C GLU A 660 10.41 44.61 -64.35
N TYR A 661 9.55 43.93 -65.09
CA TYR A 661 8.44 43.10 -64.60
C TYR A 661 8.41 41.75 -65.35
N SER A 662 7.66 40.78 -64.82
CA SER A 662 6.82 39.79 -65.57
C SER A 662 7.11 38.27 -65.43
N LYS A 663 6.24 37.64 -64.61
CA LYS A 663 5.40 36.44 -64.89
C LYS A 663 5.98 35.04 -65.18
N LYS A 664 5.18 34.04 -64.74
CA LYS A 664 5.23 32.59 -65.03
C LYS A 664 4.46 32.21 -66.32
N PRO A 665 4.58 30.96 -66.80
CA PRO A 665 3.54 29.92 -66.60
C PRO A 665 4.12 28.66 -65.88
N ALA A 666 3.42 27.62 -65.38
CA ALA A 666 2.20 26.86 -65.76
C ALA A 666 2.41 25.90 -66.98
N ASN A 667 1.91 24.67 -67.07
CA ASN A 667 1.02 23.87 -66.19
C ASN A 667 1.07 22.34 -66.54
N ALA A 668 0.66 21.45 -65.62
CA ALA A 668 0.14 20.06 -65.86
C ALA A 668 1.11 18.99 -66.50
N THR A 669 0.88 17.65 -66.55
CA THR A 669 -0.16 16.71 -66.03
C THR A 669 0.34 15.24 -66.00
N ALA A 670 -0.18 14.39 -65.07
CA ALA A 670 -0.39 12.91 -65.17
C ALA A 670 0.79 11.92 -65.47
N ALA A 671 0.73 10.59 -65.27
CA ALA A 671 0.06 9.72 -64.27
C ALA A 671 0.56 8.23 -64.40
N THR A 672 0.49 7.44 -63.31
CA THR A 672 0.68 5.94 -63.24
C THR A 672 2.07 5.38 -63.69
N THR A 673 2.55 4.18 -63.32
CA THR A 673 1.93 2.95 -62.72
C THR A 673 2.94 2.20 -61.79
N GLU A 674 2.47 1.14 -61.12
CA GLU A 674 3.11 -0.13 -60.63
C GLU A 674 4.61 -0.47 -60.90
N SER A 675 5.30 -1.40 -60.22
CA SER A 675 5.11 -2.11 -58.92
C SER A 675 6.32 -3.06 -58.64
N SER A 676 6.76 -3.13 -57.38
CA SER A 676 7.43 -4.29 -56.71
C SER A 676 8.77 -4.92 -57.18
N THR A 677 9.50 -5.44 -56.16
CA THR A 677 10.48 -6.57 -56.16
C THR A 677 11.95 -6.41 -56.62
N VAL A 678 12.79 -7.24 -55.98
CA VAL A 678 14.27 -7.33 -55.80
C VAL A 678 14.67 -8.82 -56.03
N PRO A 679 15.92 -9.31 -56.30
CA PRO A 679 17.29 -8.73 -56.37
C PRO A 679 17.91 -8.83 -57.82
N THR A 680 19.18 -9.17 -58.22
CA THR A 680 20.38 -9.81 -57.60
C THR A 680 21.72 -9.58 -58.39
N THR A 681 22.84 -9.46 -57.65
CA THR A 681 24.29 -9.77 -57.95
C THR A 681 24.92 -9.69 -59.36
N SER A 682 25.98 -8.87 -59.49
CA SER A 682 27.39 -9.24 -59.87
C SER A 682 28.27 -7.96 -59.81
N GLN A 683 29.46 -7.86 -59.16
CA GLN A 683 30.75 -8.61 -59.17
C GLN A 683 31.71 -8.26 -60.34
N VAL A 684 32.81 -7.55 -60.00
CA VAL A 684 34.18 -7.43 -60.61
C VAL A 684 34.81 -6.18 -59.94
N VAL A 685 35.88 -6.14 -59.11
CA VAL A 685 37.21 -6.79 -59.01
C VAL A 685 38.37 -5.88 -59.49
N SER A 686 39.11 -5.31 -58.52
CA SER A 686 40.57 -5.05 -58.49
C SER A 686 40.90 -4.27 -57.19
N ASN A 687 41.94 -4.46 -56.36
CA ASN A 687 43.20 -5.23 -56.23
C ASN A 687 44.43 -4.30 -56.06
N GLU A 688 44.89 -4.16 -54.82
CA GLU A 688 46.28 -3.94 -54.32
C GLU A 688 46.13 -3.85 -52.76
N SER A 689 46.77 -4.61 -51.87
CA SER A 689 48.13 -5.18 -51.71
C SER A 689 49.16 -4.14 -51.24
N ASN A 690 49.99 -4.34 -50.19
CA ASN A 690 50.11 -5.43 -49.20
C ASN A 690 50.97 -4.95 -47.98
N ILE A 691 51.44 -5.87 -47.10
CA ILE A 691 52.44 -5.68 -46.01
C ILE A 691 51.88 -5.04 -44.70
N GLN A 692 52.16 -5.44 -43.44
CA GLN A 692 52.54 -6.68 -42.72
C GLN A 692 53.39 -6.35 -41.48
N SER A 693 53.08 -7.02 -40.34
CA SER A 693 53.84 -7.24 -39.07
C SER A 693 53.65 -6.24 -37.91
N GLY A 694 53.68 -6.64 -36.62
CA GLY A 694 53.73 -7.97 -35.95
C GLY A 694 53.51 -7.82 -34.42
N ILE A 695 52.75 -8.68 -33.72
CA ILE A 695 53.11 -9.93 -32.99
C ILE A 695 53.66 -9.73 -31.55
N THR A 696 53.25 -10.62 -30.63
CA THR A 696 53.54 -10.85 -29.19
C THR A 696 52.52 -10.29 -28.18
N ASP A 697 52.15 -10.96 -27.07
CA ASP A 697 51.86 -12.38 -26.70
C ASP A 697 51.59 -12.47 -25.17
N GLY A 698 50.73 -13.42 -24.74
CA GLY A 698 50.51 -13.80 -23.32
C GLY A 698 49.56 -12.92 -22.49
N ASP A 699 49.10 -13.31 -21.29
CA ASP A 699 49.01 -14.67 -20.69
C ASP A 699 47.89 -14.75 -19.60
N GLN A 700 48.07 -15.50 -18.48
CA GLN A 700 46.98 -16.02 -17.63
C GLN A 700 47.03 -15.66 -16.11
N THR A 701 46.03 -16.19 -15.38
CA THR A 701 45.88 -16.32 -13.90
C THR A 701 45.40 -15.06 -13.14
N THR A 702 44.54 -15.13 -12.11
CA THR A 702 43.73 -16.24 -11.55
C THR A 702 42.46 -15.66 -10.87
N ARG A 703 41.42 -16.48 -10.63
CA ARG A 703 40.27 -16.15 -9.77
C ARG A 703 39.80 -17.39 -9.01
N GLU A 704 39.66 -17.27 -7.69
CA GLU A 704 39.08 -18.32 -6.83
C GLU A 704 37.79 -17.84 -6.13
N ARG A 705 36.81 -18.75 -6.04
CA ARG A 705 35.75 -18.75 -5.02
C ARG A 705 35.05 -20.12 -5.01
N PRO A 706 35.09 -20.86 -3.90
CA PRO A 706 34.14 -21.92 -3.57
C PRO A 706 33.37 -21.58 -2.26
N PRO A 707 32.44 -22.43 -1.78
CA PRO A 707 31.23 -22.80 -2.51
C PRO A 707 29.95 -22.64 -1.64
N VAL A 708 28.78 -22.90 -2.22
CA VAL A 708 27.54 -23.20 -1.48
C VAL A 708 27.19 -24.66 -1.79
N HIS A 709 26.90 -25.47 -0.77
CA HIS A 709 26.39 -26.82 -0.93
C HIS A 709 24.86 -26.85 -0.80
N GLN A 710 24.24 -27.64 -1.66
CA GLN A 710 22.82 -27.98 -1.65
C GLN A 710 22.73 -29.42 -2.15
N GLU A 711 22.34 -30.35 -1.29
CA GLU A 711 22.27 -31.77 -1.64
C GLU A 711 20.83 -32.21 -1.95
N THR A 712 20.71 -33.09 -2.93
CA THR A 712 19.43 -33.57 -3.49
C THR A 712 19.13 -34.98 -3.01
N PHE A 713 17.89 -35.25 -2.58
CA PHE A 713 17.41 -36.61 -2.40
C PHE A 713 17.26 -37.32 -3.76
N SER A 714 17.79 -38.54 -3.87
CA SER A 714 17.63 -39.42 -5.02
C SER A 714 16.65 -40.56 -4.70
N SER A 715 15.78 -40.88 -5.64
CA SER A 715 14.89 -42.05 -5.61
C SER A 715 15.42 -43.15 -6.52
N ASP A 716 15.50 -44.39 -6.03
CA ASP A 716 15.71 -45.58 -6.86
C ASP A 716 14.79 -46.71 -6.38
N GLU A 717 14.19 -47.45 -7.32
CA GLU A 717 13.46 -48.69 -7.10
C GLU A 717 14.26 -49.88 -7.68
N SER A 718 14.39 -50.96 -6.92
CA SER A 718 14.71 -52.29 -7.47
C SER A 718 14.15 -53.40 -6.58
N SER A 719 13.79 -54.54 -7.17
CA SER A 719 12.96 -55.59 -6.57
C SER A 719 13.73 -56.81 -6.05
N SER A 720 12.98 -57.75 -5.41
CA SER A 720 13.36 -59.14 -5.04
C SER A 720 14.44 -59.26 -3.94
N ASP A 721 14.35 -60.18 -2.96
CA ASP A 721 13.77 -61.53 -3.02
C ASP A 721 13.15 -62.06 -1.68
N GLU A 722 12.80 -63.36 -1.68
CA GLU A 722 12.09 -64.18 -0.69
C GLU A 722 12.61 -64.22 0.77
N GLY A 723 11.76 -64.64 1.73
CA GLY A 723 12.23 -65.17 3.03
C GLY A 723 11.20 -65.31 4.16
N GLN A 724 11.04 -66.52 4.71
CA GLN A 724 10.31 -66.83 5.97
C GLN A 724 11.09 -66.29 7.20
N VAL A 725 10.54 -66.06 8.40
CA VAL A 725 9.49 -66.77 9.18
C VAL A 725 8.62 -65.78 9.95
#